data_AF-A0A524CHE8-F1
#
_entry.id   AF-A0A524CHE8-F1
#
_cell.length_a   1.000
_cell.length_b   1.000
_cell.length_c   1.000
_cell.angle_alpha   90.00
_cell.angle_beta   90.00
_cell.angle_gamma   90.00
#
_symmetry.space_group_name_H-M   'P 1'
#
loop_
_entity.id
_entity.type
_entity.pdbx_description
1 polymer ?
#
loop_
_entity_poly.entity_id
_entity_poly.type
_entity_poly.pdbx_seq_one_letter_code
_entity_poly.pdbx_strand_id
1 'polypeptide(L)'
;MLQDIDSFLNEIILELRKAFRCKELDINKIKNLIAKNNYSLYEKFQKNFEQLEILQNKFLFFNQIYKEIAKFLTIQIQGEEKNKNYEYKNNFASEFLENLLNIFLLKINCAECNSSEISASRYAFNENKVIYYCSNCQKIVKINHNLNVLPLFLLYIYQWTISDNKPSSVGHSITDYSLNFLKRLLMDCFNFFQEVGNLQNILLFYNVLDKNNIDIQEISKNSKDIKNIIIEKIITSLRSGEYSKIKYTLDHLIKKGIDPEIKVIIKDKKYKKQIEENFYLGLSKNLEAERFQNFETLIKNSDKLDIYIHTEKIPKRFEILKKSITQYIQNVSMGYQTSYLGKIIKLINFYNKYNLLEREINEDGSKEIAEITKDNIFISNLKDLFKKVSNGLLLYIRQDLPQILYNFFIEERKTLFYSDVDELINYIKNQFFDSYTIYGLSVRNLGSSLKFIKEFKKKIYDEKSNLKFLTSKEKFFEFNMTYNYPVSFYGELYGEREQKDIKKHLVSPENILNNIDKILSQQYSFLNMSMVLLGGIGPQGHGFTYSTPRGEIIEICSDQRENEAIIIKFKEFMKNKFLKRLRGELEENNISFKTIKSLINHLDKSLTKRELINYSKKDEILKHTKDLIEKSLFQKIDKSTNEAIYQIISESIDIVLRPISMEDQFKTRMNLISENKISPKDIAKLTSLKGKSHYDVLRERFFYQYIVNWFYEIYLKNKKY
;
A
#
# COMPACT_ATOMS: atom_id res chain seq x y z
N MET A 1 36.78 40.73 9.80
CA MET A 1 37.57 39.79 8.98
C MET A 1 36.65 38.76 8.35
N LEU A 2 35.94 39.15 7.29
CA LEU A 2 35.38 38.21 6.31
C LEU A 2 36.16 38.53 5.04
N GLN A 3 37.28 37.84 4.83
CA GLN A 3 37.85 37.82 3.48
C GLN A 3 36.78 37.21 2.58
N ASP A 4 36.60 37.81 1.42
CA ASP A 4 35.61 37.41 0.43
C ASP A 4 35.78 35.90 0.16
N ILE A 5 34.76 35.09 0.50
CA ILE A 5 34.80 33.63 0.30
C ILE A 5 35.09 33.33 -1.16
N ASP A 6 34.65 34.18 -2.08
CA ASP A 6 34.93 34.05 -3.50
C ASP A 6 36.43 34.24 -3.81
N SER A 7 37.12 35.16 -3.14
CA SER A 7 38.59 35.32 -3.27
C SER A 7 39.32 34.08 -2.78
N PHE A 8 38.93 33.53 -1.62
CA PHE A 8 39.50 32.30 -1.07
C PHE A 8 39.28 31.09 -2.00
N LEU A 9 38.07 30.92 -2.53
CA LEU A 9 37.74 29.83 -3.44
C LEU A 9 38.47 29.97 -4.78
N ASN A 10 38.64 31.19 -5.29
CA ASN A 10 39.42 31.46 -6.49
C ASN A 10 40.90 31.05 -6.33
N GLU A 11 41.50 31.31 -5.17
CA GLU A 11 42.87 30.85 -4.88
C GLU A 11 42.98 29.32 -4.85
N ILE A 12 41.99 28.64 -4.26
CA ILE A 12 41.93 27.15 -4.31
C ILE A 12 41.76 26.65 -5.74
N ILE A 13 40.89 27.27 -6.55
CA ILE A 13 40.67 26.90 -7.96
C ILE A 13 41.97 27.04 -8.76
N LEU A 14 42.76 28.10 -8.51
CA LEU A 14 44.05 28.30 -9.18
C LEU A 14 45.04 27.16 -8.87
N GLU A 15 45.13 26.72 -7.61
CA GLU A 15 45.98 25.59 -7.23
C GLU A 15 45.49 24.27 -7.83
N LEU A 16 44.18 24.05 -7.89
CA LEU A 16 43.60 22.86 -8.52
C LEU A 16 43.85 22.84 -10.03
N ARG A 17 43.71 23.99 -10.72
CA ARG A 17 44.05 24.12 -12.14
C ARG A 17 45.55 23.86 -12.38
N LYS A 18 46.43 24.31 -11.47
CA LYS A 18 47.85 23.98 -11.52
C LYS A 18 48.06 22.47 -11.39
N ALA A 19 47.40 21.81 -10.45
CA ALA A 19 47.50 20.37 -10.26
C ALA A 19 47.05 19.56 -11.49
N PHE A 20 45.98 19.97 -12.17
CA PHE A 20 45.53 19.29 -13.40
C PHE A 20 46.42 19.53 -14.62
N ARG A 21 47.20 20.62 -14.63
CA ARG A 21 48.16 20.94 -15.71
C ARG A 21 49.53 20.32 -15.49
N CYS A 22 50.00 20.26 -14.25
CA CYS A 22 51.38 19.92 -13.92
C CYS A 22 51.52 18.64 -13.07
N LYS A 23 50.41 17.97 -12.69
CA LYS A 23 50.38 16.86 -11.72
C LYS A 23 51.08 17.22 -10.38
N GLU A 24 50.95 18.47 -9.96
CA GLU A 24 51.58 18.98 -8.73
C GLU A 24 50.57 19.79 -7.91
N LEU A 25 50.32 19.37 -6.67
CA LEU A 25 49.44 20.06 -5.73
C LEU A 25 50.23 20.42 -4.47
N ASP A 26 50.40 21.72 -4.19
CA ASP A 26 51.04 22.17 -2.96
C ASP A 26 50.05 22.10 -1.78
N ILE A 27 50.09 20.96 -1.10
CA ILE A 27 49.19 20.67 0.01
C ILE A 27 49.42 21.60 1.21
N ASN A 28 50.65 22.08 1.41
CA ASN A 28 50.99 23.00 2.51
C ASN A 28 50.42 24.39 2.24
N LYS A 29 50.51 24.86 0.99
CA LYS A 29 49.86 26.10 0.57
C LYS A 29 48.35 26.02 0.74
N ILE A 30 47.71 24.94 0.32
CA ILE A 30 46.27 24.72 0.53
C ILE A 30 45.92 24.70 2.01
N LYS A 31 46.69 23.98 2.83
CA LYS A 31 46.49 23.91 4.28
C LYS A 31 46.55 25.31 4.92
N ASN A 32 47.53 26.12 4.54
CA ASN A 32 47.67 27.51 5.00
C ASN A 32 46.53 28.40 4.52
N LEU A 33 46.09 28.25 3.26
CA LEU A 33 44.96 29.00 2.70
C LEU A 33 43.66 28.69 3.44
N ILE A 34 43.39 27.42 3.74
CA ILE A 34 42.20 27.02 4.51
C ILE A 34 42.29 27.54 5.94
N ALA A 35 43.45 27.39 6.60
CA ALA A 35 43.66 27.86 7.98
C ALA A 35 43.42 29.37 8.13
N LYS A 36 43.87 30.17 7.14
CA LYS A 36 43.74 31.62 7.13
C LYS A 36 42.30 32.11 6.94
N ASN A 37 41.48 31.36 6.19
CA ASN A 37 40.15 31.83 5.76
C ASN A 37 38.98 31.13 6.49
N ASN A 38 39.11 29.86 6.90
CA ASN A 38 38.04 29.12 7.54
C ASN A 38 38.56 28.01 8.48
N TYR A 39 38.60 28.31 9.78
CA TYR A 39 39.13 27.41 10.81
C TYR A 39 38.33 26.10 10.94
N SER A 40 37.00 26.13 10.84
CA SER A 40 36.18 24.90 10.91
C SER A 40 36.45 23.97 9.72
N LEU A 41 36.67 24.54 8.54
CA LEU A 41 37.07 23.76 7.36
C LEU A 41 38.47 23.18 7.51
N TYR A 42 39.39 23.93 8.15
CA TYR A 42 40.74 23.47 8.46
C TYR A 42 40.74 22.26 9.39
N GLU A 43 39.96 22.29 10.48
CA GLU A 43 39.84 21.14 11.39
C GLU A 43 39.32 19.89 10.68
N LYS A 44 38.30 20.04 9.82
CA LYS A 44 37.78 18.95 8.99
C LYS A 44 38.84 18.40 8.04
N PHE A 45 39.59 19.30 7.39
CA PHE A 45 40.67 18.92 6.47
C PHE A 45 41.77 18.13 7.20
N GLN A 46 42.25 18.62 8.34
CA GLN A 46 43.28 17.98 9.13
C GLN A 46 42.84 16.59 9.61
N LYS A 47 41.62 16.46 10.14
CA LYS A 47 41.06 15.18 10.56
C LYS A 47 40.96 14.17 9.42
N ASN A 48 40.50 14.60 8.24
CA ASN A 48 40.41 13.73 7.08
C ASN A 48 41.80 13.35 6.54
N PHE A 49 42.78 14.25 6.63
CA PHE A 49 44.17 14.00 6.24
C PHE A 49 44.79 12.90 7.12
N GLU A 50 44.66 13.00 8.44
CA GLU A 50 45.14 11.99 9.40
C GLU A 50 44.46 10.62 9.19
N GLN A 51 43.14 10.61 8.95
CA GLN A 51 42.41 9.37 8.67
C GLN A 51 42.90 8.69 7.38
N LEU A 52 43.21 9.47 6.34
CA LEU A 52 43.68 8.95 5.06
C LEU A 52 45.05 8.26 5.16
N GLU A 53 45.92 8.71 6.07
CA GLU A 53 47.24 8.10 6.29
C GLU A 53 47.14 6.69 6.91
N ILE A 54 46.08 6.43 7.69
CA ILE A 54 45.92 5.19 8.46
C ILE A 54 45.07 4.14 7.71
N LEU A 55 44.24 4.56 6.75
CA LEU A 55 43.31 3.66 6.06
C LEU A 55 44.00 2.77 5.01
N GLN A 56 43.85 1.45 5.17
CA GLN A 56 44.31 0.46 4.19
C GLN A 56 43.48 0.49 2.89
N ASN A 57 42.17 0.69 3.00
CA ASN A 57 41.28 0.79 1.85
C ASN A 57 40.89 2.26 1.59
N LYS A 58 41.81 3.01 0.97
CA LYS A 58 41.64 4.42 0.60
C LYS A 58 40.46 4.65 -0.35
N PHE A 59 40.01 3.61 -1.03
CA PHE A 59 38.97 3.71 -2.02
C PHE A 59 37.57 3.89 -1.42
N LEU A 60 37.22 3.14 -0.37
CA LEU A 60 35.95 3.32 0.34
C LEU A 60 35.84 4.68 1.05
N PHE A 61 36.97 5.28 1.41
CA PHE A 61 37.04 6.60 2.05
C PHE A 61 36.46 7.71 1.15
N PHE A 62 36.69 7.63 -0.15
CA PHE A 62 36.24 8.65 -1.12
C PHE A 62 34.81 8.43 -1.64
N ASN A 63 34.01 7.56 -1.01
CA ASN A 63 32.67 7.21 -1.49
C ASN A 63 31.72 8.41 -1.72
N GLN A 64 31.87 9.50 -0.96
CA GLN A 64 31.05 10.70 -1.12
C GLN A 64 31.33 11.38 -2.46
N ILE A 65 32.60 11.43 -2.88
CA ILE A 65 33.01 11.98 -4.17
C ILE A 65 32.35 11.17 -5.29
N TYR A 66 32.46 9.84 -5.24
CA TYR A 66 31.90 8.97 -6.28
C TYR A 66 30.36 9.07 -6.36
N LYS A 67 29.67 9.20 -5.22
CA LYS A 67 28.22 9.41 -5.18
C LYS A 67 27.81 10.75 -5.80
N GLU A 68 28.53 11.84 -5.55
CA GLU A 68 28.24 13.14 -6.14
C GLU A 68 28.51 13.15 -7.66
N ILE A 69 29.57 12.49 -8.12
CA ILE A 69 29.85 12.34 -9.56
C ILE A 69 28.75 11.52 -10.24
N ALA A 70 28.30 10.43 -9.62
CA ALA A 70 27.19 9.63 -10.16
C ALA A 70 25.90 10.44 -10.28
N LYS A 71 25.58 11.28 -9.28
CA LYS A 71 24.42 12.20 -9.34
C LYS A 71 24.57 13.19 -10.49
N PHE A 72 25.74 13.81 -10.62
CA PHE A 72 26.02 14.76 -11.70
C PHE A 72 25.82 14.14 -13.07
N LEU A 73 26.46 12.99 -13.33
CA LEU A 73 26.32 12.27 -14.59
C LEU A 73 24.87 11.84 -14.84
N THR A 74 24.15 11.40 -13.80
CA THR A 74 22.73 11.01 -13.93
C THR A 74 21.86 12.21 -14.36
N ILE A 75 22.04 13.38 -13.74
CA ILE A 75 21.28 14.60 -14.08
C ILE A 75 21.58 15.02 -15.53
N GLN A 76 22.85 15.01 -15.91
CA GLN A 76 23.29 15.42 -17.24
C GLN A 76 22.78 14.46 -18.33
N ILE A 77 22.80 13.14 -18.06
CA ILE A 77 22.38 12.11 -19.02
C ILE A 77 20.84 11.97 -19.09
N GLN A 78 20.11 12.34 -18.03
CA GLN A 78 18.64 12.24 -17.97
C GLN A 78 17.90 13.56 -18.25
N GLY A 79 18.59 14.71 -18.23
CA GLY A 79 18.04 16.05 -18.53
C GLY A 79 17.83 16.36 -20.01
N GLU A 80 17.31 17.57 -20.30
CA GLU A 80 16.88 18.04 -21.64
C GLU A 80 18.02 18.12 -22.69
N GLU A 81 19.30 18.09 -22.30
CA GLU A 81 20.45 18.03 -23.22
C GLU A 81 20.73 16.59 -23.71
N LYS A 82 19.75 15.96 -24.35
CA LYS A 82 19.81 14.55 -24.82
C LYS A 82 20.90 14.24 -25.87
N ASN A 83 21.70 15.21 -26.31
CA ASN A 83 22.60 15.10 -27.46
C ASN A 83 24.07 15.46 -27.20
N LYS A 84 24.53 15.69 -25.95
CA LYS A 84 25.98 15.92 -25.74
C LYS A 84 26.76 14.62 -25.95
N ASN A 85 27.62 14.61 -26.98
CA ASN A 85 28.62 13.58 -27.20
C ASN A 85 29.72 13.72 -26.14
N TYR A 86 29.81 12.75 -25.24
CA TYR A 86 30.83 12.68 -24.19
C TYR A 86 32.18 12.16 -24.70
N GLU A 87 32.63 12.57 -25.89
CA GLU A 87 33.97 12.22 -26.38
C GLU A 87 35.02 13.05 -25.63
N TYR A 88 36.02 12.42 -24.99
CA TYR A 88 37.15 13.09 -24.35
C TYR A 88 38.08 13.74 -25.39
N LYS A 89 37.68 14.91 -25.88
CA LYS A 89 38.58 15.89 -26.49
C LYS A 89 39.14 16.80 -25.40
N ASN A 90 40.30 17.42 -25.60
CA ASN A 90 40.92 18.32 -24.61
C ASN A 90 39.96 19.42 -24.09
N ASN A 91 39.05 19.89 -24.95
CA ASN A 91 38.01 20.85 -24.58
C ASN A 91 36.98 20.26 -23.61
N PHE A 92 36.59 19.00 -23.79
CA PHE A 92 35.64 18.31 -22.90
C PHE A 92 36.24 18.01 -21.53
N ALA A 93 37.49 17.54 -21.47
CA ALA A 93 38.16 17.30 -20.18
C ALA A 93 38.23 18.59 -19.34
N SER A 94 38.52 19.71 -20.00
CA SER A 94 38.55 21.02 -19.37
C SER A 94 37.15 21.47 -18.92
N GLU A 95 36.13 21.34 -19.75
CA GLU A 95 34.73 21.66 -19.39
C GLU A 95 34.21 20.78 -18.25
N PHE A 96 34.51 19.48 -18.26
CA PHE A 96 34.11 18.54 -17.22
C PHE A 96 34.79 18.85 -15.88
N LEU A 97 36.08 19.18 -15.91
CA LEU A 97 36.83 19.59 -14.71
C LEU A 97 36.28 20.90 -14.16
N GLU A 98 35.99 21.90 -15.00
CA GLU A 98 35.35 23.14 -14.56
C GLU A 98 33.97 22.88 -13.94
N ASN A 99 33.18 21.96 -14.51
CA ASN A 99 31.91 21.56 -13.92
C ASN A 99 32.07 20.84 -12.57
N LEU A 100 33.07 19.97 -12.41
CA LEU A 100 33.37 19.34 -11.12
C LEU A 100 33.80 20.39 -10.08
N LEU A 101 34.66 21.33 -10.47
CA LEU A 101 35.06 22.45 -9.61
C LEU A 101 33.82 23.26 -9.20
N ASN A 102 32.91 23.56 -10.14
CA ASN A 102 31.66 24.23 -9.83
C ASN A 102 30.81 23.46 -8.80
N ILE A 103 30.70 22.14 -8.94
CA ILE A 103 29.88 21.30 -8.03
C ILE A 103 30.47 21.23 -6.62
N PHE A 104 31.80 21.08 -6.51
CA PHE A 104 32.49 20.87 -5.25
C PHE A 104 32.92 22.15 -4.54
N LEU A 105 33.10 23.26 -5.26
CA LEU A 105 33.60 24.53 -4.72
C LEU A 105 32.57 25.65 -4.80
N LEU A 106 31.88 25.79 -5.94
CA LEU A 106 31.09 26.99 -6.25
C LEU A 106 29.57 26.77 -6.16
N LYS A 107 29.11 25.56 -5.80
CA LYS A 107 27.68 25.29 -5.67
C LYS A 107 27.09 26.10 -4.52
N ILE A 108 26.24 27.05 -4.89
CA ILE A 108 25.57 27.99 -4.00
C ILE A 108 24.21 27.41 -3.59
N ASN A 109 23.99 27.23 -2.29
CA ASN A 109 22.72 26.80 -1.74
C ASN A 109 22.08 27.91 -0.91
N CYS A 110 20.75 27.98 -0.95
CA CYS A 110 19.98 28.92 -0.16
C CYS A 110 20.17 28.61 1.33
N ALA A 111 20.60 29.59 2.12
CA ALA A 111 20.81 29.38 3.57
C ALA A 111 19.52 29.01 4.32
N GLU A 112 18.35 29.40 3.79
CA GLU A 112 17.04 29.19 4.43
C GLU A 112 16.42 27.83 4.09
N CYS A 113 16.50 27.39 2.83
CA CYS A 113 15.81 26.17 2.35
C CYS A 113 16.72 25.15 1.67
N ASN A 114 18.02 25.41 1.61
CA ASN A 114 19.05 24.57 0.98
C ASN A 114 18.81 24.26 -0.51
N SER A 115 17.92 25.00 -1.19
CA SER A 115 17.70 24.89 -2.63
C SER A 115 18.88 25.48 -3.41
N SER A 116 19.23 24.85 -4.54
CA SER A 116 20.22 25.35 -5.50
C SER A 116 19.64 26.31 -6.53
N GLU A 117 18.33 26.58 -6.50
CA GLU A 117 17.68 27.52 -7.43
C GLU A 117 17.81 28.96 -6.93
N ILE A 118 18.94 29.57 -7.26
CA ILE A 118 19.31 30.90 -6.80
C ILE A 118 19.74 31.74 -8.00
N SER A 119 19.13 32.91 -8.15
CA SER A 119 19.53 33.92 -9.14
C SER A 119 20.27 35.06 -8.45
N ALA A 120 21.42 35.42 -9.01
CA ALA A 120 22.17 36.61 -8.59
C ALA A 120 21.69 37.83 -9.39
N SER A 121 21.47 38.95 -8.70
CA SER A 121 21.19 40.24 -9.34
C SER A 121 22.03 41.33 -8.68
N ARG A 122 22.44 42.34 -9.46
CA ARG A 122 23.13 43.50 -8.89
C ARG A 122 22.12 44.37 -8.15
N TYR A 123 22.51 44.86 -6.98
CA TYR A 123 21.69 45.75 -6.20
C TYR A 123 21.53 47.08 -6.94
N ALA A 124 20.29 47.51 -7.17
CA ALA A 124 19.98 48.64 -8.05
C ALA A 124 20.67 49.98 -7.68
N PHE A 125 21.10 50.12 -6.43
CA PHE A 125 21.74 51.35 -5.91
C PHE A 125 23.23 51.18 -5.60
N ASN A 126 23.81 49.99 -5.84
CA ASN A 126 25.23 49.73 -5.69
C ASN A 126 25.63 48.53 -6.55
N GLU A 127 26.22 48.81 -7.72
CA GLU A 127 26.60 47.78 -8.69
C GLU A 127 27.62 46.77 -8.14
N ASN A 128 28.37 47.14 -7.10
CA ASN A 128 29.34 46.27 -6.44
C ASN A 128 28.70 45.32 -5.41
N LYS A 129 27.40 45.46 -5.13
CA LYS A 129 26.69 44.62 -4.16
C LYS A 129 25.75 43.66 -4.90
N VAL A 130 26.04 42.36 -4.82
CA VAL A 130 25.19 41.31 -5.39
C VAL A 130 24.16 40.87 -4.35
N ILE A 131 22.89 40.77 -4.75
CA ILE A 131 21.81 40.17 -3.97
C ILE A 131 21.37 38.86 -4.60
N TYR A 132 21.21 37.83 -3.77
CA TYR A 132 20.81 36.50 -4.19
C TYR A 132 19.34 36.27 -3.89
N TYR A 133 18.57 35.88 -4.89
CA TYR A 133 17.15 35.55 -4.75
C TYR A 133 16.96 34.05 -4.99
N CYS A 134 16.29 33.37 -4.07
CA CYS A 134 15.99 31.94 -4.25
C CYS A 134 14.55 31.78 -4.72
N SER A 135 14.37 31.18 -5.90
CA SER A 135 13.05 30.98 -6.52
C SER A 135 12.16 30.02 -5.72
N ASN A 136 12.75 29.07 -5.00
CA ASN A 136 11.99 28.11 -4.19
C ASN A 136 11.38 28.75 -2.92
N CYS A 137 12.12 29.58 -2.21
CA CYS A 137 11.62 30.26 -1.01
C CYS A 137 11.12 31.69 -1.29
N GLN A 138 11.22 32.14 -2.54
CA GLN A 138 10.77 33.44 -3.05
C GLN A 138 11.29 34.65 -2.27
N LYS A 139 12.52 34.57 -1.75
CA LYS A 139 13.13 35.60 -0.90
C LYS A 139 14.55 35.94 -1.34
N ILE A 140 14.99 37.15 -0.98
CA ILE A 140 16.41 37.48 -0.94
C ILE A 140 17.03 36.68 0.21
N VAL A 141 18.04 35.89 -0.09
CA VAL A 141 18.63 34.95 0.85
C VAL A 141 20.13 35.15 0.97
N LYS A 142 20.68 34.78 2.14
CA LYS A 142 22.11 34.50 2.25
C LYS A 142 22.40 33.18 1.53
N ILE A 143 23.61 33.06 1.04
CA ILE A 143 24.07 31.88 0.34
C ILE A 143 25.12 31.13 1.15
N ASN A 144 25.09 29.80 1.06
CA ASN A 144 26.11 28.92 1.62
C ASN A 144 26.78 28.15 0.47
N HIS A 145 28.11 28.10 0.46
CA HIS A 145 28.88 27.25 -0.45
C HIS A 145 28.91 25.81 0.09
N ASN A 146 28.86 24.81 -0.81
CA ASN A 146 28.94 23.40 -0.43
C ASN A 146 30.37 22.96 -0.03
N LEU A 147 30.87 23.47 1.08
CA LEU A 147 32.25 23.23 1.55
C LEU A 147 32.45 21.86 2.24
N ASN A 148 31.41 21.03 2.35
CA ASN A 148 31.49 19.79 3.11
C ASN A 148 32.29 18.69 2.39
N VAL A 149 32.27 18.67 1.05
CA VAL A 149 32.97 17.66 0.24
C VAL A 149 34.37 18.12 -0.15
N LEU A 150 34.63 19.43 -0.07
CA LEU A 150 35.88 20.06 -0.48
C LEU A 150 37.13 19.42 0.15
N PRO A 151 37.19 19.17 1.47
CA PRO A 151 38.38 18.55 2.06
C PRO A 151 38.70 17.16 1.50
N LEU A 152 37.67 16.34 1.28
CA LEU A 152 37.84 15.01 0.70
C LEU A 152 38.31 15.08 -0.75
N PHE A 153 37.78 16.03 -1.52
CA PHE A 153 38.17 16.22 -2.92
C PHE A 153 39.62 16.68 -3.07
N LEU A 154 40.06 17.64 -2.24
CA LEU A 154 41.47 18.07 -2.20
C LEU A 154 42.41 16.92 -1.86
N LEU A 155 42.04 16.09 -0.88
CA LEU A 155 42.80 14.90 -0.51
C LEU A 155 42.84 13.84 -1.61
N TYR A 156 41.74 13.67 -2.36
CA TYR A 156 41.70 12.76 -3.49
C TYR A 156 42.67 13.20 -4.60
N ILE A 157 42.69 14.50 -4.93
CA ILE A 157 43.62 15.05 -5.91
C ILE A 157 45.06 14.92 -5.41
N TYR A 158 45.31 15.19 -4.12
CA TYR A 158 46.62 14.98 -3.51
C TYR A 158 47.09 13.52 -3.67
N GLN A 159 46.24 12.53 -3.33
CA GLN A 159 46.54 11.11 -3.54
C GLN A 159 46.81 10.78 -5.00
N TRP A 160 46.06 11.37 -5.93
CA TRP A 160 46.31 11.21 -7.36
C TRP A 160 47.68 11.78 -7.77
N THR A 161 48.06 12.96 -7.29
CA THR A 161 49.36 13.56 -7.62
C THR A 161 50.55 12.74 -7.11
N ILE A 162 50.40 12.08 -5.96
CA ILE A 162 51.47 11.27 -5.34
C ILE A 162 51.43 9.78 -5.74
N SER A 163 50.38 9.31 -6.43
CA SER A 163 50.27 7.91 -6.84
C SER A 163 50.82 7.67 -8.26
N ASP A 164 51.67 6.66 -8.34
CA ASP A 164 52.42 6.12 -9.49
C ASP A 164 53.44 7.03 -10.22
N ASN A 165 54.68 6.53 -10.08
CA ASN A 165 55.93 6.54 -10.85
C ASN A 165 56.19 7.59 -11.94
N LYS A 166 57.40 8.14 -11.85
CA LYS A 166 58.15 9.07 -12.71
C LYS A 166 57.51 9.35 -14.08
N PRO A 167 57.39 10.64 -14.49
CA PRO A 167 57.09 10.94 -15.88
C PRO A 167 58.09 10.18 -16.76
N SER A 168 57.58 9.32 -17.64
CA SER A 168 58.36 8.76 -18.74
C SER A 168 59.03 9.95 -19.43
N SER A 169 60.34 9.88 -19.56
CA SER A 169 61.22 10.92 -20.11
C SER A 169 61.05 11.09 -21.63
N VAL A 170 59.83 10.96 -22.15
CA VAL A 170 59.49 11.14 -23.56
C VAL A 170 58.34 12.14 -23.59
N GLY A 171 58.56 13.25 -24.28
CA GLY A 171 57.74 14.46 -24.23
C GLY A 171 56.25 14.23 -24.47
N HIS A 172 55.50 14.10 -23.39
CA HIS A 172 54.05 14.31 -23.42
C HIS A 172 53.79 15.82 -23.43
N SER A 173 53.11 16.28 -24.48
CA SER A 173 52.54 17.62 -24.52
C SER A 173 51.65 17.85 -23.28
N ILE A 174 51.72 19.05 -22.71
CA ILE A 174 51.02 19.55 -21.50
C ILE A 174 49.49 19.28 -21.47
N THR A 175 48.90 18.76 -22.56
CA THR A 175 47.51 18.31 -22.66
C THR A 175 47.18 16.95 -22.01
N ASP A 176 48.13 16.20 -21.46
CA ASP A 176 47.90 14.80 -21.04
C ASP A 176 47.35 14.59 -19.59
N TYR A 177 47.68 15.47 -18.63
CA TYR A 177 47.41 15.17 -17.21
C TYR A 177 45.94 15.31 -16.78
N SER A 178 45.21 16.28 -17.33
CA SER A 178 43.78 16.48 -17.05
C SER A 178 42.94 15.29 -17.52
N LEU A 179 43.28 14.74 -18.69
CA LEU A 179 42.65 13.56 -19.25
C LEU A 179 42.97 12.31 -18.41
N ASN A 180 44.22 12.17 -17.95
CA ASN A 180 44.64 11.09 -17.07
C ASN A 180 43.94 11.11 -15.71
N PHE A 181 43.78 12.29 -15.08
CA PHE A 181 42.99 12.41 -13.86
C PHE A 181 41.55 11.96 -14.09
N LEU A 182 40.92 12.43 -15.16
CA LEU A 182 39.52 12.15 -15.44
C LEU A 182 39.28 10.66 -15.72
N LYS A 183 40.17 10.02 -16.49
CA LYS A 183 40.18 8.57 -16.68
C LYS A 183 40.24 7.84 -15.33
N ARG A 184 41.19 8.21 -14.48
CA ARG A 184 41.35 7.58 -13.15
C ARG A 184 40.13 7.77 -12.26
N LEU A 185 39.58 8.98 -12.21
CA LEU A 185 38.40 9.29 -11.39
C LEU A 185 37.18 8.45 -11.79
N LEU A 186 36.93 8.29 -13.10
CA LEU A 186 35.81 7.51 -13.61
C LEU A 186 36.02 6.01 -13.41
N MET A 187 37.26 5.55 -13.53
CA MET A 187 37.64 4.17 -13.21
C MET A 187 37.43 3.86 -11.73
N ASP A 188 37.84 4.75 -10.83
CA ASP A 188 37.62 4.58 -9.40
C ASP A 188 36.12 4.58 -9.07
N CYS A 189 35.33 5.47 -9.72
CA CYS A 189 33.88 5.44 -9.60
C CYS A 189 33.29 4.10 -10.05
N PHE A 190 33.71 3.58 -11.20
CA PHE A 190 33.24 2.31 -11.75
C PHE A 190 33.50 1.14 -10.77
N ASN A 191 34.74 1.01 -10.32
CA ASN A 191 35.13 -0.02 -9.34
C ASN A 191 34.28 0.08 -8.06
N PHE A 192 33.92 1.31 -7.64
CA PHE A 192 33.25 1.52 -6.36
C PHE A 192 31.83 1.01 -6.45
N PHE A 193 31.15 1.34 -7.55
CA PHE A 193 29.80 0.86 -7.77
C PHE A 193 29.76 -0.63 -8.08
N GLN A 194 30.83 -1.22 -8.62
CA GLN A 194 31.00 -2.67 -8.76
C GLN A 194 30.99 -3.38 -7.38
N GLU A 195 31.78 -2.89 -6.42
CA GLU A 195 31.83 -3.42 -5.05
C GLU A 195 30.51 -3.20 -4.31
N VAL A 196 29.96 -1.99 -4.34
CA VAL A 196 28.73 -1.62 -3.61
C VAL A 196 27.46 -2.20 -4.26
N GLY A 197 27.54 -2.69 -5.49
CA GLY A 197 26.44 -3.37 -6.18
C GLY A 197 25.36 -2.44 -6.74
N ASN A 198 25.69 -1.18 -7.03
CA ASN A 198 24.74 -0.24 -7.64
C ASN A 198 24.76 -0.41 -9.17
N LEU A 199 23.93 -1.32 -9.68
CA LEU A 199 23.86 -1.66 -11.11
C LEU A 199 23.55 -0.44 -12.00
N GLN A 200 22.76 0.51 -11.50
CA GLN A 200 22.49 1.75 -12.22
C GLN A 200 23.75 2.54 -12.53
N ASN A 201 24.56 2.77 -11.49
CA ASN A 201 25.79 3.54 -11.64
C ASN A 201 26.85 2.72 -12.38
N ILE A 202 26.96 1.41 -12.16
CA ILE A 202 27.88 0.54 -12.93
C ILE A 202 27.64 0.72 -14.44
N LEU A 203 26.39 0.63 -14.88
CA LEU A 203 26.03 0.80 -16.30
C LEU A 203 26.31 2.22 -16.80
N LEU A 204 26.02 3.22 -15.97
CA LEU A 204 26.29 4.62 -16.29
C LEU A 204 27.77 4.85 -16.58
N PHE A 205 28.64 4.42 -15.67
CA PHE A 205 30.09 4.58 -15.81
C PHE A 205 30.65 3.69 -16.93
N TYR A 206 30.17 2.46 -17.09
CA TYR A 206 30.57 1.59 -18.21
C TYR A 206 30.36 2.28 -19.56
N ASN A 207 29.17 2.83 -19.80
CA ASN A 207 28.86 3.52 -21.07
C ASN A 207 29.75 4.74 -21.31
N VAL A 208 30.13 5.45 -20.24
CA VAL A 208 31.01 6.61 -20.33
C VAL A 208 32.44 6.16 -20.68
N LEU A 209 32.92 5.06 -20.09
CA LEU A 209 34.25 4.50 -20.36
C LEU A 209 34.35 3.92 -21.78
N ASP A 210 33.35 3.12 -22.18
CA ASP A 210 33.28 2.44 -23.47
C ASP A 210 33.25 3.40 -24.67
N LYS A 211 32.35 4.39 -24.64
CA LYS A 211 32.26 5.45 -25.67
C LYS A 211 33.57 6.21 -25.91
N ASN A 212 34.48 6.15 -24.95
CA ASN A 212 35.72 6.89 -24.94
C ASN A 212 36.95 6.03 -25.20
N ASN A 213 36.76 4.76 -25.58
CA ASN A 213 37.84 3.80 -25.83
C ASN A 213 38.82 3.71 -24.65
N ILE A 214 38.33 3.88 -23.41
CA ILE A 214 39.16 3.67 -22.22
C ILE A 214 39.20 2.17 -21.98
N ASP A 215 40.37 1.56 -22.19
CA ASP A 215 40.53 0.11 -22.02
C ASP A 215 40.37 -0.27 -20.56
N ILE A 216 39.27 -0.97 -20.27
CA ILE A 216 38.93 -1.41 -18.92
C ILE A 216 39.74 -2.68 -18.56
N GLN A 217 40.35 -3.36 -19.53
CA GLN A 217 41.16 -4.57 -19.31
C GLN A 217 42.49 -4.28 -18.60
N GLU A 218 43.06 -3.07 -18.74
CA GLU A 218 44.32 -2.69 -18.08
C GLU A 218 44.23 -2.68 -16.53
N ILE A 219 43.02 -2.56 -15.97
CA ILE A 219 42.83 -2.25 -14.55
C ILE A 219 42.56 -3.50 -13.71
N SER A 220 42.28 -4.64 -14.34
CA SER A 220 42.09 -5.87 -13.61
C SER A 220 42.96 -6.99 -14.16
N LYS A 221 44.16 -7.12 -13.62
CA LYS A 221 44.95 -8.35 -13.76
C LYS A 221 44.20 -9.62 -13.29
N ASN A 222 43.03 -9.48 -12.65
CA ASN A 222 42.18 -10.55 -12.13
C ASN A 222 40.66 -10.47 -12.45
N SER A 223 40.12 -9.50 -13.21
CA SER A 223 38.65 -9.41 -13.35
C SER A 223 38.11 -10.16 -14.57
N LYS A 224 37.07 -10.95 -14.29
CA LYS A 224 36.14 -11.47 -15.29
C LYS A 224 35.71 -10.35 -16.23
N ASP A 225 35.58 -10.65 -17.52
CA ASP A 225 34.94 -9.79 -18.53
C ASP A 225 33.78 -8.98 -17.93
N ILE A 226 33.80 -7.65 -18.08
CA ILE A 226 32.82 -6.72 -17.50
C ILE A 226 31.39 -7.07 -17.91
N LYS A 227 31.24 -7.67 -19.09
CA LYS A 227 30.00 -8.24 -19.57
C LYS A 227 29.49 -9.32 -18.60
N ASN A 228 30.36 -10.20 -18.12
CA ASN A 228 30.03 -11.18 -17.07
C ASN A 228 29.69 -10.51 -15.73
N ILE A 229 30.36 -9.43 -15.35
CA ILE A 229 30.06 -8.70 -14.11
C ILE A 229 28.65 -8.09 -14.17
N ILE A 230 28.30 -7.44 -15.29
CA ILE A 230 26.97 -6.88 -15.51
C ILE A 230 25.92 -7.98 -15.46
N ILE A 231 26.14 -9.11 -16.14
CA ILE A 231 25.22 -10.26 -16.13
C ILE A 231 25.08 -10.87 -14.73
N GLU A 232 26.19 -11.08 -14.01
CA GLU A 232 26.16 -11.59 -12.63
C GLU A 232 25.37 -10.64 -11.72
N LYS A 233 25.47 -9.32 -11.91
CA LYS A 233 24.67 -8.34 -11.16
C LYS A 233 23.19 -8.35 -11.55
N ILE A 234 22.86 -8.56 -12.83
CA ILE A 234 21.47 -8.77 -13.27
C ILE A 234 20.90 -10.04 -12.64
N ILE A 235 21.63 -11.15 -12.73
CA ILE A 235 21.27 -12.45 -12.17
C ILE A 235 21.05 -12.35 -10.65
N THR A 236 21.99 -11.76 -9.91
CA THR A 236 21.87 -11.60 -8.46
C THR A 236 20.70 -10.68 -8.07
N SER A 237 20.44 -9.63 -8.86
CA SER A 237 19.29 -8.74 -8.66
C SER A 237 17.96 -9.46 -8.91
N LEU A 238 17.84 -10.22 -10.02
CA LEU A 238 16.68 -11.07 -10.32
C LEU A 238 16.44 -12.09 -9.21
N ARG A 239 17.50 -12.79 -8.82
CA ARG A 239 17.47 -13.81 -7.75
C ARG A 239 17.06 -13.22 -6.41
N SER A 240 17.22 -11.91 -6.18
CA SER A 240 16.75 -11.26 -4.94
C SER A 240 15.24 -11.03 -4.92
N GLY A 241 14.58 -10.97 -6.08
CA GLY A 241 13.16 -10.63 -6.21
C GLY A 241 12.83 -9.16 -5.97
N GLU A 242 13.80 -8.31 -5.60
CA GLU A 242 13.56 -6.88 -5.35
C GLU A 242 13.52 -6.08 -6.65
N TYR A 243 12.32 -5.66 -7.05
CA TYR A 243 12.14 -4.90 -8.28
C TYR A 243 12.96 -3.60 -8.30
N SER A 244 13.12 -2.90 -7.17
CA SER A 244 13.90 -1.66 -7.09
C SER A 244 15.36 -1.83 -7.54
N LYS A 245 15.98 -2.99 -7.25
CA LYS A 245 17.36 -3.31 -7.63
C LYS A 245 17.51 -3.54 -9.13
N ILE A 246 16.43 -3.91 -9.82
CA ILE A 246 16.43 -4.24 -11.25
C ILE A 246 15.67 -3.24 -12.12
N LYS A 247 14.91 -2.32 -11.50
CA LYS A 247 14.08 -1.33 -12.18
C LYS A 247 14.90 -0.54 -13.19
N TYR A 248 16.06 -0.02 -12.77
CA TYR A 248 16.93 0.74 -13.66
C TYR A 248 17.40 -0.11 -14.85
N THR A 249 17.82 -1.36 -14.60
CA THR A 249 18.23 -2.31 -15.62
C THR A 249 17.14 -2.50 -16.67
N LEU A 250 15.89 -2.76 -16.22
CA LEU A 250 14.75 -2.97 -17.11
C LEU A 250 14.34 -1.70 -17.86
N ASP A 251 14.40 -0.54 -17.19
CA ASP A 251 13.95 0.73 -17.76
C ASP A 251 15.01 1.39 -18.68
N HIS A 252 16.31 1.10 -18.51
CA HIS A 252 17.38 1.75 -19.27
C HIS A 252 18.11 0.84 -20.26
N LEU A 253 18.36 -0.44 -19.95
CA LEU A 253 19.01 -1.35 -20.91
C LEU A 253 18.07 -1.68 -22.09
N ILE A 254 16.78 -1.80 -21.83
CA ILE A 254 15.83 -2.32 -22.82
C ILE A 254 15.13 -1.18 -23.58
N LYS A 255 14.73 -0.09 -22.91
CA LYS A 255 13.98 1.01 -23.56
C LYS A 255 14.83 2.09 -24.25
N LYS A 256 16.08 2.33 -23.84
CA LYS A 256 16.87 3.51 -24.28
C LYS A 256 18.16 3.22 -25.05
N GLY A 257 18.32 2.01 -25.59
CA GLY A 257 19.36 1.75 -26.60
C GLY A 257 20.78 1.99 -26.10
N ILE A 258 21.10 1.51 -24.89
CA ILE A 258 22.49 1.37 -24.47
C ILE A 258 23.05 0.09 -25.10
N ASP A 259 24.22 0.26 -25.72
CA ASP A 259 25.14 -0.72 -26.31
C ASP A 259 24.51 -1.96 -26.99
N PRO A 260 24.50 -2.01 -28.34
CA PRO A 260 24.12 -3.20 -29.11
C PRO A 260 24.76 -4.48 -28.58
N GLU A 261 25.99 -4.42 -28.06
CA GLU A 261 26.70 -5.60 -27.56
C GLU A 261 26.09 -6.15 -26.27
N ILE A 262 25.70 -5.31 -25.31
CA ILE A 262 25.00 -5.77 -24.09
C ILE A 262 23.66 -6.44 -24.45
N LYS A 263 22.93 -5.89 -25.43
CA LYS A 263 21.71 -6.52 -25.95
C LYS A 263 21.99 -7.86 -26.63
N VAL A 264 23.09 -7.98 -27.38
CA VAL A 264 23.51 -9.24 -28.01
C VAL A 264 23.89 -10.28 -26.96
N ILE A 265 24.55 -9.87 -25.88
CA ILE A 265 24.99 -10.76 -24.79
C ILE A 265 23.83 -11.26 -23.93
N ILE A 266 22.86 -10.40 -23.61
CA ILE A 266 21.61 -10.83 -22.94
C ILE A 266 20.84 -11.83 -23.81
N LYS A 267 20.98 -11.74 -25.14
CA LYS A 267 20.40 -12.67 -26.12
C LYS A 267 21.22 -13.94 -26.33
N ASP A 268 22.45 -14.02 -25.80
CA ASP A 268 23.21 -15.27 -25.81
C ASP A 268 22.40 -16.36 -25.08
N LYS A 269 22.30 -17.54 -25.69
CA LYS A 269 21.50 -18.65 -25.17
C LYS A 269 21.86 -19.02 -23.73
N LYS A 270 23.15 -18.99 -23.37
CA LYS A 270 23.64 -19.34 -22.03
C LYS A 270 23.14 -18.35 -20.99
N TYR A 271 23.31 -17.05 -21.24
CA TYR A 271 22.91 -16.01 -20.28
C TYR A 271 21.41 -15.81 -20.24
N LYS A 272 20.72 -15.92 -21.38
CA LYS A 272 19.25 -15.89 -21.44
C LYS A 272 18.64 -16.96 -20.54
N LYS A 273 19.17 -18.20 -20.58
CA LYS A 273 18.73 -19.29 -19.71
C LYS A 273 18.96 -18.96 -18.22
N GLN A 274 20.14 -18.46 -17.86
CA GLN A 274 20.44 -18.09 -16.48
C GLN A 274 19.56 -16.93 -15.97
N ILE A 275 19.31 -15.92 -16.81
CA ILE A 275 18.43 -14.80 -16.52
C ILE A 275 17.01 -15.31 -16.30
N GLU A 276 16.50 -16.18 -17.17
CA GLU A 276 15.17 -16.78 -17.05
C GLU A 276 15.03 -17.62 -15.76
N GLU A 277 16.00 -18.49 -15.47
CA GLU A 277 16.02 -19.31 -14.23
C GLU A 277 16.00 -18.43 -12.98
N ASN A 278 16.83 -17.38 -12.93
CA ASN A 278 16.89 -16.48 -11.78
C ASN A 278 15.68 -15.54 -11.70
N PHE A 279 15.03 -15.24 -12.82
CA PHE A 279 13.75 -14.55 -12.84
C PHE A 279 12.66 -15.38 -12.15
N TYR A 280 12.55 -16.67 -12.47
CA TYR A 280 11.60 -17.58 -11.80
C TYR A 280 11.92 -17.79 -10.32
N LEU A 281 13.21 -17.86 -9.95
CA LEU A 281 13.63 -17.87 -8.54
C LEU A 281 13.23 -16.58 -7.81
N GLY A 282 13.37 -15.42 -8.46
CA GLY A 282 12.93 -14.14 -7.93
C GLY A 282 11.43 -14.07 -7.70
N LEU A 283 10.62 -14.60 -8.63
CA LEU A 283 9.18 -14.76 -8.46
C LEU A 283 8.85 -15.66 -7.26
N SER A 284 9.49 -16.82 -7.15
CA SER A 284 9.31 -17.75 -6.03
C SER A 284 9.63 -17.11 -4.67
N LYS A 285 10.74 -16.38 -4.56
CA LYS A 285 11.08 -15.66 -3.32
C LYS A 285 10.07 -14.58 -2.95
N ASN A 286 9.50 -13.88 -3.94
CA ASN A 286 8.45 -12.91 -3.66
C ASN A 286 7.16 -13.57 -3.17
N LEU A 287 6.84 -14.79 -3.64
CA LEU A 287 5.74 -15.57 -3.08
C LEU A 287 6.05 -15.97 -1.62
N GLU A 288 7.25 -16.49 -1.35
CA GLU A 288 7.67 -16.93 -0.01
C GLU A 288 7.65 -15.79 1.01
N ALA A 289 8.07 -14.59 0.61
CA ALA A 289 8.09 -13.41 1.48
C ALA A 289 6.77 -12.59 1.44
N GLU A 290 5.72 -13.09 0.76
CA GLU A 290 4.43 -12.40 0.56
C GLU A 290 4.55 -10.98 -0.04
N ARG A 291 5.60 -10.74 -0.83
CA ARG A 291 5.88 -9.45 -1.51
C ARG A 291 5.12 -9.35 -2.83
N PHE A 292 3.78 -9.47 -2.76
CA PHE A 292 2.92 -9.57 -3.93
C PHE A 292 3.08 -8.42 -4.93
N GLN A 293 3.24 -7.17 -4.47
CA GLN A 293 3.46 -6.03 -5.35
C GLN A 293 4.75 -6.16 -6.18
N ASN A 294 5.83 -6.69 -5.59
CA ASN A 294 7.09 -6.94 -6.32
C ASN A 294 6.90 -8.05 -7.35
N PHE A 295 6.17 -9.11 -7.00
CA PHE A 295 5.81 -10.18 -7.92
C PHE A 295 5.03 -9.65 -9.13
N GLU A 296 3.96 -8.87 -8.90
CA GLU A 296 3.17 -8.28 -9.98
C GLU A 296 4.03 -7.41 -10.89
N THR A 297 4.94 -6.64 -10.29
CA THR A 297 5.80 -5.72 -11.03
C THR A 297 6.82 -6.50 -11.86
N LEU A 298 7.42 -7.56 -11.34
CA LEU A 298 8.32 -8.43 -12.11
C LEU A 298 7.61 -9.08 -13.30
N ILE A 299 6.41 -9.64 -13.11
CA ILE A 299 5.62 -10.21 -14.21
C ILE A 299 5.31 -9.15 -15.28
N LYS A 300 4.88 -7.96 -14.88
CA LYS A 300 4.59 -6.86 -15.82
C LYS A 300 5.79 -6.39 -16.65
N ASN A 301 7.00 -6.76 -16.25
CA ASN A 301 8.23 -6.40 -16.93
C ASN A 301 8.95 -7.63 -17.53
N SER A 302 8.30 -8.79 -17.60
CA SER A 302 8.91 -10.00 -18.18
C SER A 302 9.12 -9.86 -19.69
N ASP A 303 8.23 -9.13 -20.36
CA ASP A 303 8.31 -8.73 -21.77
C ASP A 303 9.62 -8.02 -22.09
N LYS A 304 10.07 -7.13 -21.19
CA LYS A 304 11.34 -6.41 -21.34
C LYS A 304 12.55 -7.33 -21.34
N LEU A 305 12.45 -8.50 -20.71
CA LEU A 305 13.52 -9.52 -20.69
C LEU A 305 13.32 -10.60 -21.76
N ASP A 306 12.31 -10.47 -22.62
CA ASP A 306 11.93 -11.51 -23.59
C ASP A 306 11.67 -12.87 -22.89
N ILE A 307 11.04 -12.80 -21.72
CA ILE A 307 10.63 -13.97 -20.92
C ILE A 307 9.12 -14.13 -21.02
N TYR A 308 8.71 -15.23 -21.62
CA TYR A 308 7.33 -15.71 -21.53
C TYR A 308 7.12 -16.41 -20.19
N ILE A 309 6.05 -16.06 -19.48
CA ILE A 309 5.78 -16.58 -18.14
C ILE A 309 5.16 -17.97 -18.21
N HIS A 310 5.91 -18.98 -17.80
CA HIS A 310 5.43 -20.33 -17.53
C HIS A 310 5.32 -20.53 -16.02
N THR A 311 4.10 -20.64 -15.50
CA THR A 311 3.85 -20.77 -14.05
C THR A 311 4.48 -22.04 -13.47
N GLU A 312 4.60 -23.08 -14.29
CA GLU A 312 5.27 -24.35 -13.98
C GLU A 312 6.75 -24.18 -13.61
N LYS A 313 7.44 -23.22 -14.24
CA LYS A 313 8.86 -22.94 -13.99
C LYS A 313 9.10 -22.19 -12.67
N ILE A 314 8.06 -21.67 -12.00
CA ILE A 314 8.19 -21.02 -10.69
C ILE A 314 8.41 -22.10 -9.62
N PRO A 315 9.60 -22.18 -9.01
CA PRO A 315 9.93 -23.27 -8.08
C PRO A 315 9.07 -23.23 -6.82
N LYS A 316 8.72 -24.41 -6.32
CA LYS A 316 8.07 -24.63 -5.00
C LYS A 316 6.77 -23.86 -4.76
N ARG A 317 6.10 -23.35 -5.79
CA ARG A 317 4.90 -22.49 -5.63
C ARG A 317 3.81 -23.12 -4.76
N PHE A 318 3.55 -24.42 -4.89
CA PHE A 318 2.56 -25.13 -4.08
C PHE A 318 3.03 -25.35 -2.63
N GLU A 319 4.31 -25.67 -2.41
CA GLU A 319 4.89 -25.79 -1.06
C GLU A 319 4.85 -24.46 -0.30
N ILE A 320 5.19 -23.37 -0.98
CA ILE A 320 5.11 -22.02 -0.44
C ILE A 320 3.67 -21.69 -0.03
N LEU A 321 2.71 -21.94 -0.93
CA LEU A 321 1.29 -21.75 -0.63
C LEU A 321 0.85 -22.58 0.58
N LYS A 322 1.19 -23.87 0.62
CA LYS A 322 0.90 -24.76 1.76
C LYS A 322 1.45 -24.18 3.06
N LYS A 323 2.73 -23.78 3.08
CA LYS A 323 3.38 -23.20 4.26
C LYS A 323 2.69 -21.93 4.77
N SER A 324 2.37 -20.99 3.87
CA SER A 324 1.65 -19.76 4.23
C SER A 324 0.26 -20.05 4.78
N ILE A 325 -0.49 -20.96 4.15
CA ILE A 325 -1.83 -21.36 4.61
C ILE A 325 -1.75 -22.01 5.99
N THR A 326 -0.82 -22.95 6.20
CA THR A 326 -0.59 -23.58 7.51
C THR A 326 -0.28 -22.54 8.59
N GLN A 327 0.56 -21.53 8.31
CA GLN A 327 0.84 -20.45 9.25
C GLN A 327 -0.42 -19.62 9.58
N TYR A 328 -1.26 -19.34 8.59
CA TYR A 328 -2.52 -18.63 8.81
C TYR A 328 -3.52 -19.46 9.63
N ILE A 329 -3.64 -20.76 9.36
CA ILE A 329 -4.46 -21.68 10.17
C ILE A 329 -3.95 -21.69 11.61
N GLN A 330 -2.64 -21.77 11.83
CA GLN A 330 -2.03 -21.72 13.16
C GLN A 330 -2.39 -20.43 13.92
N ASN A 331 -2.38 -19.28 13.25
CA ASN A 331 -2.78 -18.01 13.88
C ASN A 331 -4.28 -17.98 14.23
N VAL A 332 -5.13 -18.64 13.44
CA VAL A 332 -6.56 -18.79 13.74
C VAL A 332 -6.77 -19.72 14.94
N SER A 333 -6.13 -20.90 14.95
CA SER A 333 -6.39 -21.94 15.93
C SER A 333 -5.71 -21.70 17.28
N MET A 334 -4.47 -21.21 17.30
CA MET A 334 -3.72 -20.96 18.54
C MET A 334 -3.80 -19.51 19.00
N GLY A 335 -3.81 -18.58 18.05
CA GLY A 335 -3.82 -17.14 18.33
C GLY A 335 -5.23 -16.53 18.46
N TYR A 336 -6.28 -17.29 18.18
CA TYR A 336 -7.67 -16.82 18.06
C TYR A 336 -7.81 -15.63 17.08
N GLN A 337 -6.91 -15.52 16.10
CA GLN A 337 -6.88 -14.43 15.11
C GLN A 337 -7.67 -14.82 13.86
N THR A 338 -8.97 -15.04 13.99
CA THR A 338 -9.93 -15.38 12.91
C THR A 338 -9.82 -14.50 11.65
N SER A 339 -9.35 -13.25 11.76
CA SER A 339 -9.11 -12.36 10.61
C SER A 339 -8.15 -12.94 9.56
N TYR A 340 -7.31 -13.92 9.95
CA TYR A 340 -6.44 -14.67 9.06
C TYR A 340 -7.19 -15.60 8.10
N LEU A 341 -8.46 -15.94 8.37
CA LEU A 341 -9.30 -16.66 7.41
C LEU A 341 -9.40 -15.90 6.09
N GLY A 342 -9.82 -14.65 6.07
CA GLY A 342 -9.80 -13.93 4.77
C GLY A 342 -8.40 -13.54 4.28
N LYS A 343 -7.30 -13.74 5.04
CA LYS A 343 -5.94 -13.71 4.45
C LYS A 343 -5.69 -14.95 3.58
N ILE A 344 -6.17 -16.13 3.99
CA ILE A 344 -6.16 -17.35 3.15
C ILE A 344 -6.90 -17.08 1.83
N ILE A 345 -8.09 -16.49 1.87
CA ILE A 345 -8.86 -16.14 0.66
C ILE A 345 -8.08 -15.18 -0.23
N LYS A 346 -7.46 -14.14 0.34
CA LYS A 346 -6.63 -13.20 -0.42
C LYS A 346 -5.44 -13.88 -1.09
N LEU A 347 -4.79 -14.81 -0.38
CA LEU A 347 -3.66 -15.57 -0.89
C LEU A 347 -4.08 -16.49 -2.06
N ILE A 348 -5.15 -17.26 -1.89
CA ILE A 348 -5.70 -18.11 -2.96
C ILE A 348 -6.10 -17.25 -4.16
N ASN A 349 -6.75 -16.11 -3.94
CA ASN A 349 -7.13 -15.19 -5.00
C ASN A 349 -5.91 -14.64 -5.76
N PHE A 350 -4.82 -14.32 -5.05
CA PHE A 350 -3.57 -13.91 -5.70
C PHE A 350 -3.00 -15.02 -6.58
N TYR A 351 -2.94 -16.25 -6.06
CA TYR A 351 -2.47 -17.41 -6.81
C TYR A 351 -3.35 -17.70 -8.05
N ASN A 352 -4.66 -17.62 -7.89
CA ASN A 352 -5.62 -17.81 -8.98
C ASN A 352 -5.48 -16.72 -10.07
N LYS A 353 -5.35 -15.45 -9.66
CA LYS A 353 -5.17 -14.30 -10.58
C LYS A 353 -3.98 -14.51 -11.54
N TYR A 354 -2.90 -15.11 -11.06
CA TYR A 354 -1.69 -15.37 -11.84
C TYR A 354 -1.59 -16.82 -12.34
N ASN A 355 -2.68 -17.59 -12.32
CA ASN A 355 -2.73 -18.99 -12.76
C ASN A 355 -1.64 -19.87 -12.09
N LEU A 356 -1.25 -19.57 -10.84
CA LEU A 356 -0.22 -20.29 -10.09
C LEU A 356 -0.70 -21.66 -9.59
N LEU A 357 -2.02 -21.90 -9.62
CA LEU A 357 -2.64 -23.16 -9.27
C LEU A 357 -2.76 -24.13 -10.46
N GLU A 358 -2.44 -23.67 -11.66
CA GLU A 358 -2.45 -24.53 -12.85
C GLU A 358 -1.40 -25.63 -12.73
N ARG A 359 -1.82 -26.82 -13.15
CA ARG A 359 -1.06 -28.07 -13.12
C ARG A 359 -1.67 -29.03 -14.14
N GLU A 360 -0.92 -30.05 -14.52
CA GLU A 360 -1.46 -31.16 -15.30
C GLU A 360 -2.54 -31.90 -14.50
N ILE A 361 -3.63 -32.26 -15.17
CA ILE A 361 -4.81 -32.88 -14.55
C ILE A 361 -4.90 -34.31 -15.06
N ASN A 362 -4.86 -35.27 -14.14
CA ASN A 362 -5.07 -36.68 -14.45
C ASN A 362 -6.57 -37.02 -14.53
N GLU A 363 -6.90 -38.27 -14.86
CA GLU A 363 -8.28 -38.72 -15.00
C GLU A 363 -9.10 -38.56 -13.71
N ASP A 364 -8.51 -38.87 -12.57
CA ASP A 364 -9.21 -38.75 -11.27
C ASP A 364 -9.49 -37.29 -10.93
N GLY A 365 -8.53 -36.39 -11.15
CA GLY A 365 -8.76 -34.96 -11.00
C GLY A 365 -9.84 -34.43 -11.96
N SER A 366 -9.91 -34.97 -13.18
CA SER A 366 -10.97 -34.61 -14.14
C SER A 366 -12.36 -35.03 -13.67
N LYS A 367 -12.48 -36.22 -13.07
CA LYS A 367 -13.73 -36.70 -12.46
C LYS A 367 -14.16 -35.82 -11.30
N GLU A 368 -13.24 -35.48 -10.39
CA GLU A 368 -13.55 -34.59 -9.26
C GLU A 368 -14.00 -33.20 -9.71
N ILE A 369 -13.35 -32.61 -10.70
CA ILE A 369 -13.79 -31.33 -11.28
C ILE A 369 -15.20 -31.45 -11.84
N ALA A 370 -15.51 -32.52 -12.56
CA ALA A 370 -16.85 -32.77 -13.09
C ALA A 370 -17.91 -32.94 -12.00
N GLU A 371 -17.54 -33.44 -10.82
CA GLU A 371 -18.46 -33.53 -9.67
C GLU A 371 -18.69 -32.17 -9.01
N ILE A 372 -17.63 -31.40 -8.72
CA ILE A 372 -17.76 -30.09 -8.07
C ILE A 372 -18.55 -29.12 -8.94
N THR A 373 -18.36 -29.19 -10.26
CA THR A 373 -19.06 -28.31 -11.21
C THR A 373 -20.57 -28.53 -11.27
N LYS A 374 -21.09 -29.66 -10.78
CA LYS A 374 -22.54 -29.89 -10.62
C LYS A 374 -23.15 -29.04 -9.51
N ASP A 375 -22.37 -28.62 -8.51
CA ASP A 375 -22.84 -27.73 -7.44
C ASP A 375 -22.81 -26.26 -7.90
N ASN A 376 -23.91 -25.85 -8.54
CA ASN A 376 -24.07 -24.48 -9.05
C ASN A 376 -23.96 -23.40 -7.95
N ILE A 377 -24.32 -23.70 -6.71
CA ILE A 377 -24.28 -22.72 -5.61
C ILE A 377 -22.83 -22.50 -5.19
N PHE A 378 -22.07 -23.60 -5.02
CA PHE A 378 -20.66 -23.52 -4.70
C PHE A 378 -19.86 -22.85 -5.82
N ILE A 379 -20.10 -23.21 -7.09
CA ILE A 379 -19.46 -22.55 -8.23
C ILE A 379 -19.78 -21.04 -8.26
N SER A 380 -21.02 -20.65 -7.92
CA SER A 380 -21.39 -19.24 -7.83
C SER A 380 -20.61 -18.51 -6.72
N ASN A 381 -20.43 -19.17 -5.57
CA ASN A 381 -19.61 -18.64 -4.48
C ASN A 381 -18.13 -18.49 -4.88
N LEU A 382 -17.56 -19.47 -5.58
CA LEU A 382 -16.19 -19.40 -6.07
C LEU A 382 -16.00 -18.27 -7.10
N LYS A 383 -16.95 -18.09 -8.02
CA LYS A 383 -16.94 -16.97 -8.97
C LYS A 383 -17.01 -15.62 -8.25
N ASP A 384 -17.81 -15.50 -7.20
CA ASP A 384 -17.92 -14.28 -6.40
C ASP A 384 -16.63 -13.97 -5.62
N LEU A 385 -15.99 -14.99 -5.05
CA LEU A 385 -14.74 -14.85 -4.29
C LEU A 385 -13.50 -14.60 -5.17
N PHE A 386 -13.37 -15.36 -6.25
CA PHE A 386 -12.12 -15.48 -7.03
C PHE A 386 -12.24 -14.99 -8.48
N LYS A 387 -13.44 -14.56 -8.91
CA LYS A 387 -13.79 -14.11 -10.27
C LYS A 387 -13.69 -15.23 -11.31
N LYS A 388 -12.47 -15.69 -11.61
CA LYS A 388 -12.18 -16.80 -12.53
C LYS A 388 -12.15 -18.09 -11.72
N VAL A 389 -12.82 -19.13 -12.20
CA VAL A 389 -12.77 -20.47 -11.60
C VAL A 389 -12.09 -21.39 -12.61
N SER A 390 -10.80 -21.66 -12.40
CA SER A 390 -10.05 -22.60 -13.23
C SER A 390 -10.05 -24.01 -12.64
N ASN A 391 -9.72 -24.99 -13.46
CA ASN A 391 -9.62 -26.38 -13.01
C ASN A 391 -8.54 -26.56 -11.93
N GLY A 392 -7.40 -25.87 -12.07
CA GLY A 392 -6.37 -25.87 -11.03
C GLY A 392 -6.84 -25.31 -9.69
N LEU A 393 -7.70 -24.28 -9.70
CA LEU A 393 -8.35 -23.74 -8.50
C LEU A 393 -9.32 -24.74 -7.88
N LEU A 394 -10.17 -25.39 -8.69
CA LEU A 394 -11.15 -26.38 -8.21
C LEU A 394 -10.46 -27.55 -7.52
N LEU A 395 -9.43 -28.11 -8.13
CA LEU A 395 -8.63 -29.18 -7.52
C LEU A 395 -7.95 -28.73 -6.24
N TYR A 396 -7.33 -27.55 -6.23
CA TYR A 396 -6.70 -27.02 -5.03
C TYR A 396 -7.69 -26.90 -3.87
N ILE A 397 -8.89 -26.39 -4.14
CA ILE A 397 -9.94 -26.17 -3.15
C ILE A 397 -10.56 -27.49 -2.65
N ARG A 398 -10.71 -28.50 -3.52
CA ARG A 398 -11.32 -29.80 -3.18
C ARG A 398 -10.37 -30.77 -2.49
N GLN A 399 -9.11 -30.78 -2.90
CA GLN A 399 -8.12 -31.75 -2.49
C GLN A 399 -7.08 -31.11 -1.56
N ASP A 400 -6.29 -30.18 -2.08
CA ASP A 400 -5.10 -29.68 -1.38
C ASP A 400 -5.46 -28.93 -0.10
N LEU A 401 -6.42 -28.00 -0.15
CA LEU A 401 -6.77 -27.17 1.01
C LEU A 401 -7.36 -28.01 2.16
N PRO A 402 -8.34 -28.90 1.92
CA PRO A 402 -8.79 -29.87 2.93
C PRO A 402 -7.67 -30.76 3.46
N GLN A 403 -6.77 -31.23 2.60
CA GLN A 403 -5.62 -32.04 3.02
C GLN A 403 -4.64 -31.23 3.88
N ILE A 404 -4.40 -29.95 3.57
CA ILE A 404 -3.57 -29.08 4.40
C ILE A 404 -4.15 -28.94 5.81
N LEU A 405 -5.48 -28.79 5.92
CA LEU A 405 -6.16 -28.77 7.22
C LEU A 405 -6.02 -30.10 7.93
N TYR A 406 -6.20 -31.23 7.22
CA TYR A 406 -6.00 -32.57 7.77
C TYR A 406 -4.60 -32.74 8.35
N ASN A 407 -3.56 -32.44 7.58
CA ASN A 407 -2.18 -32.57 8.04
C ASN A 407 -1.92 -31.68 9.27
N PHE A 408 -2.43 -30.44 9.28
CA PHE A 408 -2.22 -29.54 10.40
C PHE A 408 -2.91 -30.01 11.69
N PHE A 409 -4.20 -30.37 11.62
CA PHE A 409 -4.98 -30.71 12.82
C PHE A 409 -4.75 -32.14 13.30
N ILE A 410 -4.45 -33.08 12.40
CA ILE A 410 -4.34 -34.52 12.73
C ILE A 410 -2.88 -34.98 12.79
N GLU A 411 -2.10 -34.73 11.74
CA GLU A 411 -0.75 -35.32 11.60
C GLU A 411 0.30 -34.57 12.42
N GLU A 412 0.28 -33.24 12.40
CA GLU A 412 1.29 -32.41 13.07
C GLU A 412 1.07 -32.29 14.59
N ARG A 413 -0.08 -32.73 15.12
CA ARG A 413 -0.49 -32.72 16.55
C ARG A 413 0.02 -31.52 17.35
N LYS A 414 -0.02 -30.31 16.78
CA LYS A 414 0.41 -29.09 17.46
C LYS A 414 -0.58 -28.76 18.55
N THR A 415 -0.36 -29.31 19.75
CA THR A 415 -0.96 -28.98 21.05
C THR A 415 -2.15 -28.03 20.98
N LEU A 416 -3.30 -28.59 20.62
CA LEU A 416 -4.58 -27.92 20.79
C LEU A 416 -5.13 -28.31 22.16
N PHE A 417 -5.84 -27.40 22.80
CA PHE A 417 -6.40 -27.52 24.16
C PHE A 417 -7.43 -28.66 24.34
N TYR A 418 -7.53 -29.59 23.37
CA TYR A 418 -8.46 -30.71 23.36
C TYR A 418 -7.73 -31.98 23.75
N SER A 419 -8.35 -32.74 24.64
CA SER A 419 -7.92 -34.07 25.07
C SER A 419 -8.03 -35.12 23.97
N ASP A 420 -8.97 -34.92 23.03
CA ASP A 420 -9.30 -35.85 21.96
C ASP A 420 -9.34 -35.14 20.60
N VAL A 421 -8.79 -35.80 19.57
CA VAL A 421 -8.84 -35.35 18.18
C VAL A 421 -10.27 -35.38 17.66
N ASP A 422 -11.07 -36.38 18.03
CA ASP A 422 -12.49 -36.44 17.62
C ASP A 422 -13.27 -35.23 18.13
N GLU A 423 -13.00 -34.80 19.36
CA GLU A 423 -13.63 -33.63 19.99
C GLU A 423 -13.29 -32.34 19.21
N LEU A 424 -12.01 -32.13 18.90
CA LEU A 424 -11.55 -30.99 18.08
C LEU A 424 -12.22 -30.97 16.71
N ILE A 425 -12.29 -32.12 16.03
CA ILE A 425 -12.85 -32.23 14.69
C ILE A 425 -14.34 -31.94 14.71
N ASN A 426 -15.05 -32.46 15.71
CA ASN A 426 -16.46 -32.18 15.91
C ASN A 426 -16.70 -30.70 16.23
N TYR A 427 -15.83 -30.06 17.04
CA TYR A 427 -15.90 -28.63 17.29
C TYR A 427 -15.72 -27.80 16.01
N ILE A 428 -14.69 -28.09 15.19
CA ILE A 428 -14.45 -27.35 13.94
C ILE A 428 -15.65 -27.50 12.99
N LYS A 429 -16.19 -28.70 12.89
CA LYS A 429 -17.32 -29.01 12.01
C LYS A 429 -18.62 -28.33 12.45
N ASN A 430 -18.92 -28.38 13.74
CA ASN A 430 -20.25 -28.08 14.24
C ASN A 430 -20.34 -26.75 15.00
N GLN A 431 -19.24 -26.17 15.47
CA GLN A 431 -19.28 -25.02 16.40
C GLN A 431 -18.44 -23.82 15.96
N PHE A 432 -17.27 -24.05 15.36
CA PHE A 432 -16.35 -22.95 15.03
C PHE A 432 -16.98 -21.85 14.16
N PHE A 433 -17.81 -22.24 13.17
CA PHE A 433 -18.51 -21.30 12.29
C PHE A 433 -19.90 -20.87 12.78
N ASP A 434 -20.29 -21.30 13.98
CA ASP A 434 -21.56 -20.94 14.61
C ASP A 434 -21.45 -19.75 15.54
N SER A 435 -20.27 -19.45 16.10
CA SER A 435 -20.04 -18.21 16.83
C SER A 435 -18.56 -17.79 16.76
N TYR A 436 -18.27 -16.69 16.07
CA TYR A 436 -16.91 -16.17 15.94
C TYR A 436 -16.91 -14.66 15.70
N THR A 437 -15.78 -13.99 15.96
CA THR A 437 -15.59 -12.57 15.63
C THR A 437 -14.58 -12.46 14.52
N ILE A 438 -14.80 -11.69 13.45
CA ILE A 438 -13.86 -11.44 12.35
C ILE A 438 -13.94 -9.99 11.88
N TYR A 439 -12.81 -9.34 11.58
CA TYR A 439 -12.77 -7.95 11.09
C TYR A 439 -13.38 -6.87 12.03
N GLY A 440 -13.68 -7.19 13.29
CA GLY A 440 -14.46 -6.33 14.20
C GLY A 440 -15.96 -6.59 14.15
N LEU A 441 -16.39 -7.63 13.43
CA LEU A 441 -17.76 -8.11 13.35
C LEU A 441 -17.91 -9.39 14.17
N SER A 442 -18.87 -9.43 15.07
CA SER A 442 -19.32 -10.68 15.71
C SER A 442 -20.34 -11.36 14.82
N VAL A 443 -20.21 -12.67 14.66
CA VAL A 443 -21.02 -13.51 13.78
C VAL A 443 -21.57 -14.66 14.61
N ARG A 444 -22.88 -14.93 14.51
CA ARG A 444 -23.53 -16.07 15.17
C ARG A 444 -24.57 -16.73 14.27
N ASN A 445 -24.60 -18.05 14.27
CA ASN A 445 -25.68 -18.84 13.67
C ASN A 445 -26.86 -18.92 14.63
N LEU A 446 -28.04 -18.49 14.18
CA LEU A 446 -29.29 -18.52 14.93
C LEU A 446 -30.16 -19.73 14.57
N GLY A 447 -29.71 -20.61 13.68
CA GLY A 447 -30.46 -21.80 13.25
C GLY A 447 -31.13 -21.62 11.89
N SER A 448 -32.30 -22.23 11.67
CA SER A 448 -32.86 -22.37 10.31
C SER A 448 -33.81 -21.24 9.89
N SER A 449 -33.72 -20.87 8.62
CA SER A 449 -34.64 -19.95 7.92
C SER A 449 -36.07 -20.46 7.97
N LEU A 450 -36.29 -21.77 7.87
CA LEU A 450 -37.60 -22.40 8.01
C LEU A 450 -38.24 -22.16 9.38
N LYS A 451 -37.47 -22.32 10.48
CA LYS A 451 -37.97 -22.10 11.83
C LYS A 451 -38.39 -20.63 12.02
N PHE A 452 -37.57 -19.69 11.55
CA PHE A 452 -37.89 -18.26 11.62
C PHE A 452 -39.14 -17.90 10.83
N ILE A 453 -39.26 -18.37 9.59
CA ILE A 453 -40.45 -18.11 8.77
C ILE A 453 -41.72 -18.68 9.41
N LYS A 454 -41.64 -19.86 10.06
CA LYS A 454 -42.77 -20.44 10.80
C LYS A 454 -43.20 -19.53 11.97
N GLU A 455 -42.26 -19.07 12.79
CA GLU A 455 -42.57 -18.17 13.91
C GLU A 455 -43.07 -16.81 13.44
N PHE A 456 -42.48 -16.25 12.39
CA PHE A 456 -42.94 -15.02 11.73
C PHE A 456 -44.40 -15.15 11.24
N LYS A 457 -44.73 -16.25 10.55
CA LYS A 457 -46.10 -16.51 10.08
C LYS A 457 -47.07 -16.63 11.24
N LYS A 458 -46.73 -17.39 12.30
CA LYS A 458 -47.58 -17.45 13.50
C LYS A 458 -47.90 -16.04 13.99
N LYS A 459 -46.90 -15.16 14.14
CA LYS A 459 -47.15 -13.80 14.63
C LYS A 459 -48.03 -12.95 13.72
N ILE A 460 -47.97 -13.12 12.40
CA ILE A 460 -48.86 -12.42 11.47
C ILE A 460 -50.30 -12.97 11.48
N TYR A 461 -50.47 -14.27 11.71
CA TYR A 461 -51.77 -14.95 11.60
C TYR A 461 -52.48 -15.25 12.93
N ASP A 462 -51.80 -15.12 14.08
CA ASP A 462 -52.27 -15.58 15.40
C ASP A 462 -52.84 -14.44 16.29
N GLU A 463 -53.05 -13.25 15.75
CA GLU A 463 -53.87 -12.22 16.42
C GLU A 463 -55.35 -12.47 16.12
N LYS A 464 -56.16 -12.66 17.17
CA LYS A 464 -57.62 -12.92 17.19
C LYS A 464 -58.50 -11.82 16.57
N SER A 465 -58.05 -11.14 15.52
CA SER A 465 -58.88 -10.35 14.62
C SER A 465 -58.29 -10.38 13.22
N ASN A 466 -58.95 -11.14 12.34
CA ASN A 466 -58.77 -11.09 10.90
C ASN A 466 -58.59 -9.63 10.40
N LEU A 467 -57.71 -9.46 9.41
CA LEU A 467 -57.53 -8.26 8.58
C LEU A 467 -56.78 -7.05 9.15
N LYS A 468 -56.48 -6.91 10.45
CA LYS A 468 -55.90 -5.64 10.94
C LYS A 468 -54.47 -5.34 10.49
N PHE A 469 -53.55 -6.31 10.38
CA PHE A 469 -52.15 -6.02 10.00
C PHE A 469 -51.93 -5.83 8.48
N LEU A 470 -52.72 -6.49 7.65
CA LEU A 470 -52.74 -6.25 6.19
C LEU A 470 -53.49 -4.95 5.83
N THR A 471 -54.30 -4.41 6.74
CA THR A 471 -55.00 -3.12 6.57
C THR A 471 -54.37 -1.97 7.36
N SER A 472 -53.57 -2.24 8.41
CA SER A 472 -52.79 -1.25 9.11
C SER A 472 -51.55 -0.92 8.29
N LYS A 473 -51.30 0.37 8.07
CA LYS A 473 -50.11 0.87 7.35
C LYS A 473 -48.80 0.68 8.15
N GLU A 474 -48.71 -0.29 9.06
CA GLU A 474 -47.53 -0.48 9.89
C GLU A 474 -46.40 -1.12 9.08
N LYS A 475 -45.44 -0.29 8.68
CA LYS A 475 -44.28 -0.69 7.86
C LYS A 475 -43.32 -1.67 8.58
N PHE A 476 -43.43 -1.80 9.90
CA PHE A 476 -42.52 -2.59 10.75
C PHE A 476 -43.25 -3.14 11.98
N PHE A 477 -42.88 -4.34 12.44
CA PHE A 477 -43.32 -4.87 13.73
C PHE A 477 -42.20 -5.64 14.44
N GLU A 478 -42.42 -5.90 15.73
CA GLU A 478 -41.46 -6.58 16.60
C GLU A 478 -42.00 -7.92 17.10
N PHE A 479 -41.17 -8.95 17.16
CA PHE A 479 -41.54 -10.21 17.80
C PHE A 479 -40.36 -10.89 18.50
N ASN A 480 -40.66 -11.66 19.54
CA ASN A 480 -39.68 -12.44 20.27
C ASN A 480 -39.56 -13.85 19.67
N MET A 481 -38.33 -14.32 19.52
CA MET A 481 -38.03 -15.69 19.08
C MET A 481 -37.04 -16.34 20.06
N THR A 482 -37.32 -17.60 20.41
CA THR A 482 -36.44 -18.39 21.28
C THR A 482 -35.48 -19.24 20.44
N TYR A 483 -34.20 -19.05 20.71
CA TYR A 483 -33.11 -19.77 20.10
C TYR A 483 -32.45 -20.68 21.12
N ASN A 484 -32.16 -21.91 20.70
CA ASN A 484 -31.46 -22.90 21.51
C ASN A 484 -30.08 -23.07 20.90
N TYR A 485 -29.05 -23.00 21.72
CA TYR A 485 -27.66 -23.18 21.31
C TYR A 485 -27.07 -24.35 22.06
N PRO A 486 -26.48 -25.33 21.37
CA PRO A 486 -25.62 -26.30 22.03
C PRO A 486 -24.36 -25.57 22.50
N VAL A 487 -24.05 -25.69 23.79
CA VAL A 487 -22.83 -25.19 24.40
C VAL A 487 -22.02 -26.40 24.86
N SER A 488 -20.86 -26.59 24.24
CA SER A 488 -19.87 -27.55 24.72
C SER A 488 -18.92 -26.82 25.67
N PHE A 489 -18.82 -27.32 26.89
CA PHE A 489 -17.82 -26.90 27.85
C PHE A 489 -16.62 -27.85 27.72
N TYR A 490 -15.41 -27.30 27.74
CA TYR A 490 -14.20 -28.12 27.66
C TYR A 490 -13.99 -28.91 28.96
N GLY A 491 -13.69 -30.20 28.84
CA GLY A 491 -13.29 -31.10 29.94
C GLY A 491 -14.23 -32.29 30.17
N GLU A 492 -13.68 -33.41 30.64
CA GLU A 492 -14.34 -34.72 30.84
C GLU A 492 -15.58 -34.69 31.75
N LEU A 493 -15.88 -33.58 32.43
CA LEU A 493 -16.94 -33.45 33.43
C LEU A 493 -18.16 -32.62 32.96
N TYR A 494 -18.14 -32.03 31.76
CA TYR A 494 -19.21 -31.14 31.32
C TYR A 494 -19.77 -31.55 29.96
N GLY A 495 -20.85 -32.35 29.97
CA GLY A 495 -21.59 -32.72 28.76
C GLY A 495 -22.20 -31.52 28.02
N GLU A 496 -22.75 -31.77 26.83
CA GLU A 496 -23.46 -30.76 26.03
C GLU A 496 -24.65 -30.18 26.82
N ARG A 497 -24.72 -28.86 26.93
CA ARG A 497 -25.87 -28.16 27.51
C ARG A 497 -26.56 -27.32 26.46
N GLU A 498 -27.89 -27.22 26.51
CA GLU A 498 -28.61 -26.26 25.70
C GLU A 498 -28.77 -24.93 26.45
N GLN A 499 -28.21 -23.86 25.89
CA GLN A 499 -28.52 -22.50 26.32
C GLN A 499 -29.71 -21.96 25.51
N LYS A 500 -30.67 -21.33 26.20
CA LYS A 500 -31.81 -20.67 25.56
C LYS A 500 -31.63 -19.16 25.62
N ASP A 501 -31.59 -18.51 24.48
CA ASP A 501 -31.66 -17.04 24.40
C ASP A 501 -32.97 -16.62 23.71
N ILE A 502 -33.65 -15.64 24.31
CA ILE A 502 -34.79 -14.98 23.68
C ILE A 502 -34.27 -13.70 23.02
N LYS A 503 -34.48 -13.59 21.71
CA LYS A 503 -34.11 -12.40 20.94
C LYS A 503 -35.35 -11.69 20.43
N LYS A 504 -35.33 -10.36 20.51
CA LYS A 504 -36.39 -9.50 19.97
C LYS A 504 -36.01 -9.04 18.57
N HIS A 505 -36.83 -9.35 17.57
CA HIS A 505 -36.60 -9.03 16.16
C HIS A 505 -37.51 -7.91 15.70
N LEU A 506 -36.93 -6.91 15.03
CA LEU A 506 -37.63 -5.92 14.22
C LEU A 506 -37.60 -6.36 12.76
N VAL A 507 -38.78 -6.43 12.14
CA VAL A 507 -38.94 -6.90 10.76
C VAL A 507 -39.78 -5.95 9.92
N SER A 508 -39.48 -5.91 8.62
CA SER A 508 -40.39 -5.40 7.60
C SER A 508 -41.18 -6.59 7.02
N PRO A 509 -42.47 -6.76 7.34
CA PRO A 509 -43.27 -7.88 6.83
C PRO A 509 -43.31 -7.95 5.31
N GLU A 510 -43.47 -6.81 4.63
CA GLU A 510 -43.47 -6.74 3.15
C GLU A 510 -42.19 -7.33 2.56
N ASN A 511 -41.02 -6.98 3.11
CA ASN A 511 -39.74 -7.51 2.64
C ASN A 511 -39.65 -9.03 2.80
N ILE A 512 -40.10 -9.59 3.93
CA ILE A 512 -40.09 -11.04 4.16
C ILE A 512 -41.07 -11.76 3.24
N LEU A 513 -42.31 -11.26 3.11
CA LEU A 513 -43.35 -11.88 2.28
C LEU A 513 -42.96 -11.87 0.80
N ASN A 514 -42.46 -10.73 0.29
CA ASN A 514 -42.04 -10.59 -1.12
C ASN A 514 -40.82 -11.44 -1.49
N ASN A 515 -40.04 -11.89 -0.50
CA ASN A 515 -38.82 -12.67 -0.73
C ASN A 515 -38.88 -14.07 -0.12
N ILE A 516 -40.04 -14.54 0.36
CA ILE A 516 -40.14 -15.80 1.10
C ILE A 516 -39.63 -16.99 0.30
N ASP A 517 -39.97 -17.06 -0.98
CA ASP A 517 -39.52 -18.13 -1.88
C ASP A 517 -38.01 -18.08 -2.07
N LYS A 518 -37.44 -16.88 -2.17
CA LYS A 518 -35.98 -16.70 -2.29
C LYS A 518 -35.25 -17.04 -0.98
N ILE A 519 -35.83 -16.68 0.16
CA ILE A 519 -35.32 -16.98 1.51
C ILE A 519 -35.27 -18.49 1.73
N LEU A 520 -36.29 -19.20 1.27
CA LEU A 520 -36.42 -20.65 1.41
C LEU A 520 -35.74 -21.42 0.27
N SER A 521 -35.46 -20.77 -0.87
CA SER A 521 -34.77 -21.39 -2.00
C SER A 521 -33.29 -21.64 -1.71
N GLN A 522 -32.76 -22.73 -2.27
CA GLN A 522 -31.33 -23.02 -2.29
C GLN A 522 -30.63 -22.26 -3.44
N GLN A 523 -30.82 -20.94 -3.52
CA GLN A 523 -30.12 -20.08 -4.48
C GLN A 523 -28.96 -19.35 -3.80
N TYR A 524 -27.85 -19.14 -4.53
CA TYR A 524 -26.71 -18.36 -4.01
C TYR A 524 -27.12 -16.90 -3.77
N SER A 525 -27.51 -16.61 -2.54
CA SER A 525 -27.94 -15.30 -2.08
C SER A 525 -27.85 -15.17 -0.56
N PHE A 526 -27.65 -13.93 -0.12
CA PHE A 526 -27.68 -13.55 1.28
C PHE A 526 -28.73 -12.46 1.44
N LEU A 527 -29.88 -12.78 2.02
CA LEU A 527 -31.00 -11.85 2.13
C LEU A 527 -31.12 -11.36 3.56
N ASN A 528 -31.22 -10.04 3.75
CA ASN A 528 -31.46 -9.48 5.06
C ASN A 528 -32.90 -9.77 5.52
N MET A 529 -33.02 -10.28 6.75
CA MET A 529 -34.28 -10.77 7.31
C MET A 529 -34.83 -9.81 8.36
N SER A 530 -34.02 -9.46 9.35
CA SER A 530 -34.45 -8.66 10.50
C SER A 530 -33.27 -7.91 11.12
N MET A 531 -33.60 -7.05 12.09
CA MET A 531 -32.65 -6.53 13.06
C MET A 531 -33.01 -7.07 14.45
N VAL A 532 -32.04 -7.62 15.17
CA VAL A 532 -32.18 -7.95 16.60
C VAL A 532 -32.08 -6.63 17.39
N LEU A 533 -33.03 -6.39 18.30
CA LEU A 533 -33.11 -5.19 19.14
C LEU A 533 -32.64 -5.41 20.58
N LEU A 534 -32.99 -6.57 21.14
CA LEU A 534 -32.63 -6.97 22.50
C LEU A 534 -32.14 -8.42 22.46
N GLY A 535 -31.03 -8.68 23.14
CA GLY A 535 -30.35 -9.97 23.12
C GLY A 535 -29.45 -10.18 21.89
N GLY A 536 -29.13 -9.13 21.12
CA GLY A 536 -28.15 -9.20 20.04
C GLY A 536 -26.73 -9.50 20.54
N ILE A 537 -25.88 -10.04 19.67
CA ILE A 537 -24.54 -10.53 20.06
C ILE A 537 -23.50 -9.43 20.30
N GLY A 538 -23.81 -8.19 19.93
CA GLY A 538 -22.89 -7.07 20.12
C GLY A 538 -23.10 -6.28 21.42
N PRO A 539 -22.14 -5.41 21.78
CA PRO A 539 -22.17 -4.62 23.01
C PRO A 539 -23.39 -3.68 23.13
N GLN A 540 -24.00 -3.28 22.01
CA GLN A 540 -25.22 -2.46 21.98
C GLN A 540 -26.52 -3.29 21.96
N GLY A 541 -26.45 -4.63 21.98
CA GLY A 541 -27.61 -5.51 21.93
C GLY A 541 -28.30 -5.61 20.56
N HIS A 542 -27.69 -5.04 19.50
CA HIS A 542 -28.23 -4.99 18.15
C HIS A 542 -27.52 -5.94 17.17
N GLY A 543 -28.19 -6.41 16.12
CA GLY A 543 -27.54 -7.22 15.06
C GLY A 543 -28.40 -7.36 13.81
N PHE A 544 -27.80 -7.46 12.63
CA PHE A 544 -28.55 -7.76 11.39
C PHE A 544 -28.57 -9.26 11.17
N THR A 545 -29.73 -9.81 10.79
CA THR A 545 -29.83 -11.22 10.43
C THR A 545 -29.93 -11.41 8.92
N TYR A 546 -29.30 -12.47 8.42
CA TYR A 546 -29.27 -12.82 7.01
C TYR A 546 -29.61 -14.28 6.80
N SER A 547 -30.46 -14.60 5.82
CA SER A 547 -30.61 -15.97 5.35
C SER A 547 -29.42 -16.36 4.47
N THR A 548 -29.00 -17.63 4.53
CA THR A 548 -27.91 -18.17 3.70
C THR A 548 -28.43 -19.17 2.67
N PRO A 549 -27.64 -19.52 1.63
CA PRO A 549 -28.03 -20.54 0.65
C PRO A 549 -28.21 -21.94 1.27
N ARG A 550 -27.67 -22.20 2.48
CA ARG A 550 -27.88 -23.43 3.25
C ARG A 550 -29.16 -23.42 4.08
N GLY A 551 -29.95 -22.34 4.01
CA GLY A 551 -31.16 -22.17 4.81
C GLY A 551 -30.87 -21.86 6.28
N GLU A 552 -29.69 -21.32 6.60
CA GLU A 552 -29.35 -20.85 7.94
C GLU A 552 -29.75 -19.38 8.13
N ILE A 553 -29.73 -18.91 9.37
CA ILE A 553 -29.86 -17.50 9.74
C ILE A 553 -28.61 -17.09 10.47
N ILE A 554 -27.88 -16.14 9.90
CA ILE A 554 -26.65 -15.63 10.50
C ILE A 554 -26.90 -14.21 11.00
N GLU A 555 -26.70 -14.00 12.30
CA GLU A 555 -26.61 -12.69 12.91
C GLU A 555 -25.20 -12.14 12.77
N ILE A 556 -25.08 -10.90 12.30
CA ILE A 556 -23.83 -10.15 12.27
C ILE A 556 -24.01 -8.82 12.98
N CYS A 557 -23.14 -8.55 13.94
CA CYS A 557 -23.07 -7.28 14.65
C CYS A 557 -21.69 -6.63 14.51
N SER A 558 -21.65 -5.32 14.35
CA SER A 558 -20.41 -4.53 14.36
C SER A 558 -20.08 -4.00 15.76
N ASP A 559 -18.78 -3.81 16.04
CA ASP A 559 -18.29 -3.21 17.29
C ASP A 559 -18.95 -1.84 17.54
N GLN A 560 -19.28 -1.55 18.81
CA GLN A 560 -19.85 -0.28 19.25
C GLN A 560 -19.04 0.93 18.80
N ARG A 561 -17.71 0.89 18.97
CA ARG A 561 -16.83 2.01 18.61
C ARG A 561 -16.87 2.30 17.11
N GLU A 562 -17.12 1.26 16.33
CA GLU A 562 -17.17 1.36 14.88
C GLU A 562 -18.54 1.80 14.37
N ASN A 563 -19.62 1.36 15.01
CA ASN A 563 -20.96 1.92 14.77
C ASN A 563 -20.99 3.43 15.04
N GLU A 564 -20.38 3.87 16.14
CA GLU A 564 -20.22 5.30 16.45
C GLU A 564 -19.44 6.03 15.35
N ALA A 565 -18.34 5.46 14.86
CA ALA A 565 -17.56 6.05 13.76
C ALA A 565 -18.36 6.16 12.45
N ILE A 566 -19.22 5.19 12.13
CA ILE A 566 -20.10 5.22 10.95
C ILE A 566 -21.16 6.32 11.11
N ILE A 567 -21.81 6.40 12.27
CA ILE A 567 -22.81 7.44 12.58
C ILE A 567 -22.17 8.83 12.44
N ILE A 568 -20.96 9.02 12.97
CA ILE A 568 -20.21 10.28 12.84
C ILE A 568 -20.00 10.66 11.37
N LYS A 569 -19.53 9.71 10.53
CA LYS A 569 -19.33 9.96 9.09
C LYS A 569 -20.63 10.28 8.36
N PHE A 570 -21.73 9.60 8.71
CA PHE A 570 -23.04 9.88 8.12
C PHE A 570 -23.57 11.26 8.51
N LYS A 571 -23.43 11.66 9.80
CA LYS A 571 -23.78 13.01 10.26
C LYS A 571 -22.95 14.07 9.54
N GLU A 572 -21.65 13.82 9.31
CA GLU A 572 -20.79 14.71 8.53
C GLU A 572 -21.28 14.84 7.07
N PHE A 573 -21.69 13.74 6.44
CA PHE A 573 -22.29 13.77 5.11
C PHE A 573 -23.59 14.58 5.07
N MET A 574 -24.50 14.35 6.03
CA MET A 574 -25.75 15.10 6.14
C MET A 574 -25.52 16.59 6.36
N LYS A 575 -24.58 16.95 7.24
CA LYS A 575 -24.13 18.33 7.46
C LYS A 575 -23.68 18.96 6.14
N ASN A 576 -22.77 18.32 5.43
CA ASN A 576 -22.20 18.87 4.19
C ASN A 576 -23.27 19.02 3.10
N LYS A 577 -24.20 18.07 3.00
CA LYS A 577 -25.32 18.14 2.06
C LYS A 577 -26.28 19.28 2.41
N PHE A 578 -26.60 19.44 3.71
CA PHE A 578 -27.40 20.54 4.21
C PHE A 578 -26.75 21.89 3.91
N LEU A 579 -25.49 22.09 4.30
CA LEU A 579 -24.76 23.35 4.06
C LEU A 579 -24.67 23.69 2.57
N LYS A 580 -24.43 22.70 1.70
CA LYS A 580 -24.38 22.90 0.25
C LYS A 580 -25.74 23.33 -0.30
N ARG A 581 -26.82 22.68 0.13
CA ARG A 581 -28.18 23.02 -0.30
C ARG A 581 -28.62 24.38 0.22
N LEU A 582 -28.38 24.66 1.50
CA LEU A 582 -28.66 25.96 2.12
C LEU A 582 -27.93 27.08 1.39
N ARG A 583 -26.66 26.88 1.04
CA ARG A 583 -25.91 27.84 0.23
C ARG A 583 -26.58 28.11 -1.12
N GLY A 584 -26.99 27.07 -1.84
CA GLY A 584 -27.70 27.22 -3.11
C GLY A 584 -29.01 27.98 -2.97
N GLU A 585 -29.83 27.63 -1.97
CA GLU A 585 -31.11 28.32 -1.71
C GLU A 585 -30.89 29.80 -1.32
N LEU A 586 -29.83 30.14 -0.57
CA LEU A 586 -29.50 31.53 -0.25
C LEU A 586 -28.97 32.31 -1.47
N GLU A 587 -28.20 31.66 -2.34
CA GLU A 587 -27.73 32.24 -3.62
C GLU A 587 -28.93 32.54 -4.55
N GLU A 588 -29.89 31.62 -4.66
CA GLU A 588 -31.14 31.79 -5.43
C GLU A 588 -32.02 32.94 -4.89
N ASN A 589 -32.01 33.17 -3.59
CA ASN A 589 -32.75 34.26 -2.94
C ASN A 589 -31.99 35.60 -2.90
N ASN A 590 -30.95 35.78 -3.72
CA ASN A 590 -30.14 37.02 -3.84
C ASN A 590 -29.51 37.51 -2.51
N ILE A 591 -29.18 36.58 -1.61
CA ILE A 591 -28.51 36.91 -0.34
C ILE A 591 -27.05 37.28 -0.60
N SER A 592 -26.51 38.28 0.11
CA SER A 592 -25.14 38.74 -0.11
C SER A 592 -24.11 37.62 0.16
N PHE A 593 -23.07 37.55 -0.67
CA PHE A 593 -22.01 36.55 -0.51
C PHE A 593 -21.32 36.61 0.87
N LYS A 594 -21.17 37.82 1.44
CA LYS A 594 -20.59 38.02 2.78
C LYS A 594 -21.44 37.36 3.86
N THR A 595 -22.77 37.51 3.74
CA THR A 595 -23.76 36.89 4.62
C THR A 595 -23.72 35.37 4.52
N ILE A 596 -23.82 34.85 3.29
CA ILE A 596 -23.80 33.41 3.01
C ILE A 596 -22.54 32.78 3.61
N LYS A 597 -21.38 33.40 3.35
CA LYS A 597 -20.10 32.94 3.89
C LYS A 597 -20.08 32.95 5.42
N SER A 598 -20.63 33.99 6.06
CA SER A 598 -20.70 34.06 7.52
C SER A 598 -21.60 32.98 8.13
N LEU A 599 -22.79 32.80 7.56
CA LEU A 599 -23.78 31.81 8.03
C LEU A 599 -23.29 30.38 7.82
N ILE A 600 -22.78 30.05 6.63
CA ILE A 600 -22.24 28.72 6.34
C ILE A 600 -21.02 28.42 7.23
N ASN A 601 -20.12 29.38 7.43
CA ASN A 601 -18.97 29.18 8.33
C ASN A 601 -19.39 29.00 9.79
N HIS A 602 -20.43 29.71 10.24
CA HIS A 602 -20.98 29.50 11.58
C HIS A 602 -21.53 28.08 11.73
N LEU A 603 -22.44 27.68 10.84
CA LEU A 603 -23.05 26.35 10.88
C LEU A 603 -22.04 25.21 10.70
N ASP A 604 -21.04 25.38 9.82
CA ASP A 604 -19.98 24.40 9.62
C ASP A 604 -19.13 24.16 10.88
N LYS A 605 -18.81 25.24 11.61
CA LYS A 605 -18.06 25.20 12.87
C LYS A 605 -18.89 24.71 14.04
N SER A 606 -20.16 25.11 14.11
CA SER A 606 -21.05 24.77 15.23
C SER A 606 -21.53 23.32 15.19
N LEU A 607 -21.73 22.76 13.99
CA LEU A 607 -22.15 21.36 13.79
C LEU A 607 -20.91 20.44 13.72
N THR A 608 -20.29 20.16 14.88
CA THR A 608 -19.04 19.37 14.96
C THR A 608 -19.25 17.84 14.93
N LYS A 609 -18.18 17.11 14.60
CA LYS A 609 -18.18 15.66 14.31
C LYS A 609 -18.54 14.73 15.47
N ARG A 610 -18.30 15.14 16.73
CA ARG A 610 -18.32 14.23 17.90
C ARG A 610 -19.43 14.52 18.89
N GLU A 611 -20.17 15.61 18.73
CA GLU A 611 -21.12 16.01 19.75
C GLU A 611 -22.50 15.43 19.43
N LEU A 612 -22.98 14.56 20.33
CA LEU A 612 -24.39 14.55 20.68
C LEU A 612 -24.70 15.96 21.16
N ILE A 613 -25.05 16.86 20.23
CA ILE A 613 -25.39 18.24 20.59
C ILE A 613 -26.57 18.15 21.56
N ASN A 614 -26.30 18.49 22.83
CA ASN A 614 -27.32 18.61 23.85
C ASN A 614 -28.28 19.74 23.46
N TYR A 615 -29.57 19.63 23.82
CA TYR A 615 -30.61 20.62 23.52
C TYR A 615 -30.16 22.06 23.82
N SER A 616 -29.36 22.28 24.86
CA SER A 616 -28.82 23.59 25.22
C SER A 616 -27.94 24.25 24.15
N LYS A 617 -27.14 23.48 23.41
CA LYS A 617 -26.30 23.99 22.33
C LYS A 617 -27.09 24.25 21.04
N LYS A 618 -28.19 23.51 20.82
CA LYS A 618 -29.10 23.74 19.69
C LYS A 618 -29.67 25.15 19.75
N ASP A 619 -30.20 25.55 20.90
CA ASP A 619 -30.84 26.86 21.07
C ASP A 619 -29.85 28.01 20.87
N GLU A 620 -28.60 27.84 21.31
CA GLU A 620 -27.52 28.81 21.07
C GLU A 620 -27.19 28.94 19.57
N ILE A 621 -27.08 27.81 18.85
CA ILE A 621 -26.85 27.78 17.40
C ILE A 621 -28.01 28.46 16.66
N LEU A 622 -29.25 28.14 17.02
CA LEU A 622 -30.43 28.73 16.40
C LEU A 622 -30.55 30.23 16.70
N LYS A 623 -30.22 30.66 17.91
CA LYS A 623 -30.20 32.07 18.28
C LYS A 623 -29.15 32.85 17.49
N HIS A 624 -27.91 32.35 17.40
CA HIS A 624 -26.87 32.97 16.59
C HIS A 624 -27.19 32.95 15.09
N THR A 625 -27.85 31.89 14.61
CA THR A 625 -28.32 31.80 13.24
C THR A 625 -29.39 32.86 12.95
N LYS A 626 -30.36 33.03 13.86
CA LYS A 626 -31.38 34.07 13.78
C LYS A 626 -30.75 35.47 13.77
N ASP A 627 -29.83 35.74 14.69
CA ASP A 627 -29.07 37.00 14.74
C ASP A 627 -28.29 37.27 13.45
N LEU A 628 -27.66 36.25 12.86
CA LEU A 628 -26.91 36.41 11.60
C LEU A 628 -27.84 36.69 10.43
N ILE A 629 -28.99 36.02 10.36
CA ILE A 629 -30.04 36.28 9.37
C ILE A 629 -30.52 37.73 9.55
N GLU A 630 -30.98 38.11 10.75
CA GLU A 630 -31.50 39.45 11.04
C GLU A 630 -30.48 40.59 10.86
N LYS A 631 -29.22 40.41 11.28
CA LYS A 631 -28.16 41.44 11.14
C LYS A 631 -27.66 41.62 9.72
N SER A 632 -27.78 40.61 8.88
CA SER A 632 -27.25 40.62 7.51
C SER A 632 -28.29 40.96 6.44
N LEU A 633 -29.56 41.12 6.86
CA LEU A 633 -30.74 41.32 6.01
C LEU A 633 -31.30 42.75 6.00
N PHE A 634 -30.61 43.72 6.60
CA PHE A 634 -30.79 45.12 6.23
C PHE A 634 -30.18 45.26 4.81
N GLN A 635 -30.93 45.25 3.71
CA GLN A 635 -31.91 46.30 3.37
C GLN A 635 -32.96 45.93 2.28
N LYS A 636 -33.15 44.68 1.83
CA LYS A 636 -33.99 44.42 0.62
C LYS A 636 -34.89 43.17 0.56
N ILE A 637 -35.02 42.37 1.62
CA ILE A 637 -35.82 41.12 1.59
C ILE A 637 -36.98 41.22 2.58
N ASP A 638 -38.16 40.70 2.18
CA ASP A 638 -39.38 40.69 2.99
C ASP A 638 -39.18 39.88 4.28
N LYS A 639 -39.77 40.36 5.39
CA LYS A 639 -39.73 39.72 6.71
C LYS A 639 -40.27 38.29 6.66
N SER A 640 -41.24 38.02 5.78
CA SER A 640 -41.80 36.68 5.55
C SER A 640 -40.75 35.68 5.03
N THR A 641 -39.82 36.14 4.18
CA THR A 641 -38.78 35.31 3.56
C THR A 641 -37.67 34.96 4.56
N ASN A 642 -37.33 35.91 5.44
CA ASN A 642 -36.35 35.68 6.50
C ASN A 642 -36.84 34.64 7.51
N GLU A 643 -38.12 34.70 7.87
CA GLU A 643 -38.73 33.72 8.77
C GLU A 643 -38.79 32.33 8.11
N ALA A 644 -39.13 32.25 6.82
CA ALA A 644 -39.10 31.00 6.07
C ALA A 644 -37.70 30.37 6.00
N ILE A 645 -36.66 31.16 5.72
CA ILE A 645 -35.26 30.71 5.72
C ILE A 645 -34.84 30.21 7.11
N TYR A 646 -35.16 30.96 8.16
CA TYR A 646 -34.87 30.56 9.54
C TYR A 646 -35.57 29.24 9.89
N GLN A 647 -36.84 29.09 9.50
CA GLN A 647 -37.61 27.88 9.77
C GLN A 647 -37.04 26.66 9.04
N ILE A 648 -36.66 26.79 7.75
CA ILE A 648 -35.99 25.73 6.99
C ILE A 648 -34.66 25.34 7.66
N ILE A 649 -33.87 26.31 8.12
CA ILE A 649 -32.60 26.05 8.81
C ILE A 649 -32.87 25.35 10.15
N SER A 650 -33.85 25.81 10.92
CA SER A 650 -34.22 25.21 12.21
C SER A 650 -34.65 23.76 12.06
N GLU A 651 -35.59 23.49 11.15
CA GLU A 651 -36.07 22.14 10.85
C GLU A 651 -34.93 21.23 10.34
N SER A 652 -34.05 21.77 9.51
CA SER A 652 -32.90 21.03 8.99
C SER A 652 -31.85 20.72 10.07
N ILE A 653 -31.59 21.66 10.99
CA ILE A 653 -30.71 21.45 12.13
C ILE A 653 -31.26 20.34 13.02
N ASP A 654 -32.57 20.28 13.23
CA ASP A 654 -33.22 19.21 13.99
C ASP A 654 -33.00 17.83 13.38
N ILE A 655 -33.08 17.74 12.05
CA ILE A 655 -32.81 16.50 11.32
C ILE A 655 -31.33 16.10 11.44
N VAL A 656 -30.40 17.06 11.29
CA VAL A 656 -28.95 16.79 11.35
C VAL A 656 -28.50 16.38 12.76
N LEU A 657 -29.09 16.98 13.79
CA LEU A 657 -28.69 16.77 15.19
C LEU A 657 -29.36 15.58 15.85
N ARG A 658 -30.50 15.11 15.32
CA ARG A 658 -31.23 13.94 15.84
C ARG A 658 -30.28 12.77 16.18
N PRO A 659 -30.46 12.09 17.33
CA PRO A 659 -29.79 10.83 17.61
C PRO A 659 -30.12 9.81 16.52
N ILE A 660 -29.09 9.23 15.89
CA ILE A 660 -29.29 8.19 14.87
C ILE A 660 -29.10 6.85 15.54
N SER A 661 -30.19 6.09 15.66
CA SER A 661 -30.13 4.71 16.16
C SER A 661 -29.84 3.73 15.02
N MET A 662 -29.39 2.52 15.38
CA MET A 662 -29.25 1.43 14.40
C MET A 662 -30.60 1.00 13.82
N GLU A 663 -31.66 1.16 14.62
CA GLU A 663 -33.04 0.93 14.19
C GLU A 663 -33.44 1.86 13.05
N ASP A 664 -33.13 3.16 13.15
CA ASP A 664 -33.39 4.14 12.10
C ASP A 664 -32.68 3.77 10.79
N GLN A 665 -31.46 3.25 10.89
CA GLN A 665 -30.71 2.77 9.72
C GLN A 665 -31.37 1.53 9.10
N PHE A 666 -31.82 0.57 9.91
CA PHE A 666 -32.54 -0.61 9.41
C PHE A 666 -33.85 -0.21 8.72
N LYS A 667 -34.70 0.61 9.37
CA LYS A 667 -35.97 1.09 8.81
C LYS A 667 -35.75 1.84 7.50
N THR A 668 -34.73 2.71 7.45
CA THR A 668 -34.38 3.45 6.22
C THR A 668 -34.00 2.49 5.09
N ARG A 669 -33.18 1.47 5.36
CA ARG A 669 -32.79 0.48 4.35
C ARG A 669 -33.98 -0.33 3.85
N MET A 670 -34.86 -0.76 4.75
CA MET A 670 -36.08 -1.48 4.37
C MET A 670 -37.02 -0.61 3.53
N ASN A 671 -37.15 0.69 3.84
CA ASN A 671 -37.92 1.63 3.01
C ASN A 671 -37.31 1.78 1.61
N LEU A 672 -35.97 1.85 1.50
CA LEU A 672 -35.31 1.91 0.20
C LEU A 672 -35.53 0.63 -0.62
N ILE A 673 -35.65 -0.53 0.04
CA ILE A 673 -36.03 -1.79 -0.61
C ILE A 673 -37.48 -1.73 -1.11
N SER A 674 -38.43 -1.31 -0.28
CA SER A 674 -39.84 -1.24 -0.69
C SER A 674 -40.05 -0.23 -1.81
N GLU A 675 -39.23 0.83 -1.87
CA GLU A 675 -39.18 1.79 -2.98
C GLU A 675 -38.39 1.29 -4.21
N ASN A 676 -37.91 0.04 -4.23
CA ASN A 676 -37.08 -0.57 -5.28
C ASN A 676 -35.79 0.22 -5.61
N LYS A 677 -35.28 1.03 -4.67
CA LYS A 677 -34.05 1.80 -4.84
C LYS A 677 -32.78 0.98 -4.57
N ILE A 678 -32.89 -0.04 -3.73
CA ILE A 678 -31.82 -1.01 -3.45
C ILE A 678 -32.41 -2.42 -3.38
N SER A 679 -31.62 -3.46 -3.69
CA SER A 679 -32.08 -4.83 -3.50
C SER A 679 -31.83 -5.32 -2.06
N PRO A 680 -32.60 -6.31 -1.57
CA PRO A 680 -32.33 -6.94 -0.26
C PRO A 680 -30.91 -7.52 -0.11
N LYS A 681 -30.30 -7.95 -1.22
CA LYS A 681 -28.92 -8.46 -1.26
C LYS A 681 -27.89 -7.33 -1.07
N ASP A 682 -28.22 -6.10 -1.43
CA ASP A 682 -27.28 -4.97 -1.36
C ASP A 682 -27.05 -4.50 0.08
N ILE A 683 -27.99 -4.75 1.00
CA ILE A 683 -27.81 -4.37 2.42
C ILE A 683 -26.55 -5.00 3.01
N ALA A 684 -26.31 -6.29 2.72
CA ALA A 684 -25.13 -6.99 3.22
C ALA A 684 -23.83 -6.36 2.67
N LYS A 685 -23.85 -5.84 1.44
CA LYS A 685 -22.70 -5.19 0.78
C LYS A 685 -22.46 -3.77 1.31
N LEU A 686 -23.54 -3.02 1.53
CA LEU A 686 -23.52 -1.65 2.00
C LEU A 686 -23.15 -1.54 3.48
N THR A 687 -23.36 -2.60 4.26
CA THR A 687 -22.95 -2.67 5.66
C THR A 687 -21.49 -3.11 5.72
N SER A 688 -20.57 -2.15 5.75
CA SER A 688 -19.12 -2.42 5.70
C SER A 688 -18.34 -1.80 6.84
N LEU A 689 -17.28 -2.50 7.20
CA LEU A 689 -16.38 -2.20 8.29
C LEU A 689 -14.94 -2.46 7.85
N LYS A 690 -14.05 -1.47 8.01
CA LYS A 690 -12.62 -1.58 7.63
C LYS A 690 -12.39 -2.11 6.20
N GLY A 691 -13.30 -1.79 5.28
CA GLY A 691 -13.25 -2.26 3.89
C GLY A 691 -13.74 -3.70 3.67
N LYS A 692 -14.40 -4.31 4.67
CA LYS A 692 -15.06 -5.62 4.59
C LYS A 692 -16.53 -5.50 4.95
N SER A 693 -17.40 -6.00 4.09
CA SER A 693 -18.85 -5.98 4.25
C SER A 693 -19.38 -7.21 5.00
N HIS A 694 -20.61 -7.13 5.51
CA HIS A 694 -21.31 -8.33 5.99
C HIS A 694 -21.40 -9.40 4.88
N TYR A 695 -21.57 -8.96 3.64
CA TYR A 695 -21.54 -9.84 2.47
C TYR A 695 -20.20 -10.56 2.32
N ASP A 696 -19.07 -9.89 2.54
CA ASP A 696 -17.75 -10.52 2.53
C ASP A 696 -17.63 -11.64 3.57
N VAL A 697 -18.11 -11.40 4.78
CA VAL A 697 -18.08 -12.40 5.85
C VAL A 697 -18.96 -13.60 5.50
N LEU A 698 -20.17 -13.36 4.97
CA LEU A 698 -21.11 -14.42 4.62
C LEU A 698 -20.61 -15.31 3.49
N ARG A 699 -20.02 -14.73 2.43
CA ARG A 699 -19.45 -15.52 1.32
C ARG A 699 -18.18 -16.28 1.72
N GLU A 700 -17.34 -15.71 2.59
CA GLU A 700 -16.16 -16.39 3.13
C GLU A 700 -16.57 -17.54 4.06
N ARG A 701 -17.55 -17.34 4.95
CA ARG A 701 -18.12 -18.41 5.79
C ARG A 701 -18.66 -19.55 4.94
N PHE A 702 -19.49 -19.24 3.95
CA PHE A 702 -20.08 -20.25 3.06
C PHE A 702 -19.01 -21.08 2.36
N PHE A 703 -17.94 -20.44 1.87
CA PHE A 703 -16.77 -21.15 1.31
C PHE A 703 -16.15 -22.12 2.30
N TYR A 704 -15.82 -21.67 3.52
CA TYR A 704 -15.16 -22.53 4.51
C TYR A 704 -16.02 -23.70 4.96
N GLN A 705 -17.34 -23.56 4.99
CA GLN A 705 -18.22 -24.67 5.33
C GLN A 705 -18.12 -25.84 4.33
N TYR A 706 -17.78 -25.60 3.07
CA TYR A 706 -17.47 -26.69 2.13
C TYR A 706 -16.12 -27.33 2.43
N ILE A 707 -15.11 -26.50 2.67
CA ILE A 707 -13.75 -26.97 2.98
C ILE A 707 -13.75 -27.86 4.22
N VAL A 708 -14.46 -27.45 5.28
CA VAL A 708 -14.58 -28.21 6.52
C VAL A 708 -15.30 -29.54 6.30
N ASN A 709 -16.35 -29.57 5.47
CA ASN A 709 -17.04 -30.81 5.13
C ASN A 709 -16.09 -31.81 4.44
N TRP A 710 -15.32 -31.35 3.45
CA TRP A 710 -14.37 -32.23 2.76
C TRP A 710 -13.18 -32.63 3.63
N PHE A 711 -12.71 -31.75 4.49
CA PHE A 711 -11.72 -32.08 5.52
C PHE A 711 -12.25 -33.21 6.43
N TYR A 712 -13.52 -33.15 6.82
CA TYR A 712 -14.15 -34.18 7.63
C TYR A 712 -14.32 -35.51 6.88
N GLU A 713 -14.63 -35.49 5.58
CA GLU A 713 -14.64 -36.69 4.74
C GLU A 713 -13.27 -37.39 4.71
N ILE A 714 -12.19 -36.61 4.55
CA ILE A 714 -10.81 -37.12 4.59
C ILE A 714 -10.51 -37.75 5.95
N TYR A 715 -10.92 -37.07 7.04
CA TYR A 715 -10.77 -37.58 8.39
C TYR A 715 -11.45 -38.95 8.57
N LEU A 716 -12.73 -39.05 8.22
CA LEU A 716 -13.49 -40.31 8.34
C LEU A 716 -12.88 -41.44 7.52
N LYS A 717 -12.39 -41.15 6.31
CA LYS A 717 -11.77 -42.16 5.44
C LYS A 717 -10.46 -42.71 6.02
N ASN A 718 -9.70 -41.87 6.72
CA ASN A 718 -8.40 -42.23 7.29
C ASN A 718 -8.47 -42.73 8.74
N LYS A 719 -9.62 -42.59 9.41
CA LYS A 719 -9.85 -43.13 10.74
C LYS A 719 -9.87 -44.66 10.67
N LYS A 720 -8.77 -45.29 11.09
CA LYS A 720 -8.74 -46.75 11.30
C LYS A 720 -9.63 -47.07 12.51
N TYR A 721 -10.65 -47.89 12.31
CA TYR A 721 -11.50 -48.44 13.38
C TYR A 721 -10.73 -49.37 14.29
#